data_AF-A0A5B0SU37-F1
#
_entry.id   AF-A0A5B0SU37-F1
#
_cell.length_a   1.000
_cell.length_b   1.000
_cell.length_c   1.000
_cell.angle_alpha   90.00
_cell.angle_beta   90.00
_cell.angle_gamma   90.00
#
_symmetry.space_group_name_H-M   'P 1'
#
loop_
_entity.id
_entity.type
_entity.pdbx_description
1 polymer ?
#
loop_
_entity_poly.entity_id
_entity_poly.type
_entity_poly.pdbx_seq_one_letter_code
_entity_poly.pdbx_strand_id
1 'polypeptide(L)'
;MNKTNLTVLPPEESLADLAHFAWWPQVLKIAPTLSPNDRAELFSLLWGEQPALTETYRSLANVLAKLNHTRMVFAPLETLTDHSSGSIMNVDSLNRLGSNQDRNVEIRYWKEEQQIGSANLTQAELAALTTELIFPLAEVETNSVVEQVDLLDFPGYRGRLKITALEQAGRDGLNAISQLLLRGKVAYLFERYTDNQEMNALVVCASSAKQSDVADVGPVLNRWVEKTQGKSAEERGGRNPGLFWAITMCDMRIVNSLQHTESQLKEGWEGMMHMTLLERFSHYEWLSQWAPNQPFNNCFLVRKPGLDNPFLRLEGDAGQERLQEVGISDRYRDVLDTMGSTFVCGKNVNMHVAEPKAAWQAMLELNDGGMSRLTKALRGVAHLDFKLKRLQQQLLQCRMETGDQRLGRWYEKDGDGQIVKKQAIAKELWQGLSACSHSMGELIERLVLPTQELNNIYLSIRDLEQAPQTEGESPTINAFATSPFGGNPFADNPFASDPFATTPVETAVVDAPATAAAERVGQDDDFAYQAFKAWVAHLRELPQQPLQWRQLGMSSELINQLSEELITAATRLDLEGTLKHALAGQEQAETTRVHMRARQVLRAQLTIRDFIAWFGYLTLPADKVPNSYVGEKNKVFLRQKQLANDELPQLATVAPQPGVSYLGDWLSALMSVVLDNAGHSATRDISFEQNRQLGQIISQLKQENMPC
;
A
#
# COMPACT_ATOMS: atom_id res chain seq x y z
N MET A 1 -37.58 28.22 12.22
CA MET A 1 -36.40 28.14 11.34
C MET A 1 -35.20 27.76 12.21
N ASN A 2 -35.04 26.47 12.50
CA ASN A 2 -33.85 25.96 13.18
C ASN A 2 -32.81 25.64 12.11
N LYS A 3 -31.68 26.35 12.15
CA LYS A 3 -30.47 25.95 11.45
C LYS A 3 -29.89 24.74 12.19
N THR A 4 -30.17 23.54 11.69
CA THR A 4 -29.46 22.34 12.12
C THR A 4 -28.05 22.44 11.56
N ASN A 5 -27.07 22.66 12.46
CA ASN A 5 -25.66 22.58 12.13
C ASN A 5 -25.35 21.14 11.69
N LEU A 6 -25.25 20.92 10.37
CA LEU A 6 -24.56 19.79 9.80
C LEU A 6 -23.12 19.86 10.30
N THR A 7 -22.77 18.99 11.23
CA THR A 7 -21.39 18.75 11.61
C THR A 7 -20.83 17.86 10.50
N VAL A 8 -20.51 18.48 9.37
CA VAL A 8 -19.67 17.86 8.35
C VAL A 8 -18.34 17.60 9.03
N LEU A 9 -17.91 16.33 9.06
CA LEU A 9 -16.56 15.98 9.54
C LEU A 9 -15.55 16.93 8.88
N PRO A 10 -14.62 17.53 9.65
CA PRO A 10 -13.68 18.48 9.10
C PRO A 10 -12.90 17.85 7.93
N PRO A 11 -12.57 18.62 6.89
CA PRO A 11 -11.98 18.14 5.63
C PRO A 11 -10.56 17.54 5.76
N GLU A 12 -10.06 17.36 6.98
CA GLU A 12 -8.77 16.75 7.31
C GLU A 12 -8.87 15.32 7.85
N GLU A 13 -10.07 14.81 8.15
CA GLU A 13 -10.25 13.40 8.52
C GLU A 13 -10.23 12.54 7.25
N SER A 14 -9.10 11.89 7.03
CA SER A 14 -8.86 11.06 5.87
C SER A 14 -9.54 9.69 6.05
N LEU A 15 -9.83 8.98 4.95
CA LEU A 15 -10.15 7.55 5.00
C LEU A 15 -9.11 6.71 5.79
N ALA A 16 -7.90 7.25 6.03
CA ALA A 16 -6.89 6.62 6.87
C ALA A 16 -7.27 6.64 8.36
N ASP A 17 -8.06 7.60 8.84
CA ASP A 17 -8.51 7.65 10.23
C ASP A 17 -9.54 6.56 10.53
N LEU A 18 -10.41 6.23 9.56
CA LEU A 18 -11.31 5.06 9.64
C LEU A 18 -10.55 3.72 9.78
N ALA A 19 -9.30 3.64 9.30
CA ALA A 19 -8.45 2.47 9.54
C ALA A 19 -7.93 2.38 10.97
N HIS A 20 -7.76 3.51 11.67
CA HIS A 20 -7.32 3.54 13.06
C HIS A 20 -8.43 3.17 14.06
N PHE A 21 -9.71 3.25 13.67
CA PHE A 21 -10.86 2.97 14.56
C PHE A 21 -11.38 1.51 14.54
N ALA A 22 -10.61 0.54 14.05
CA ALA A 22 -11.07 -0.85 13.86
C ALA A 22 -12.38 -0.99 13.02
N TRP A 23 -12.76 0.06 12.27
CA TRP A 23 -13.96 0.09 11.46
C TRP A 23 -13.86 -0.90 10.29
N TRP A 24 -12.74 -0.91 9.56
CA TRP A 24 -12.53 -1.84 8.44
C TRP A 24 -12.64 -3.32 8.82
N PRO A 25 -12.00 -3.81 9.90
CA PRO A 25 -12.22 -5.17 10.40
C PRO A 25 -13.70 -5.52 10.63
N GLN A 26 -14.49 -4.61 11.21
CA GLN A 26 -15.92 -4.83 11.43
C GLN A 26 -16.72 -4.81 10.12
N VAL A 27 -16.44 -3.86 9.23
CA VAL A 27 -17.06 -3.78 7.90
C VAL A 27 -16.79 -5.04 7.09
N LEU A 28 -15.56 -5.57 7.10
CA LEU A 28 -15.22 -6.81 6.39
C LEU A 28 -15.97 -8.03 6.93
N LYS A 29 -16.33 -8.03 8.22
CA LYS A 29 -17.13 -9.08 8.84
C LYS A 29 -18.63 -8.94 8.52
N ILE A 30 -19.17 -7.72 8.53
CA ILE A 30 -20.61 -7.45 8.43
C ILE A 30 -21.06 -7.27 6.97
N ALA A 31 -20.29 -6.57 6.14
CA ALA A 31 -20.72 -6.23 4.77
C ALA A 31 -21.12 -7.44 3.92
N PRO A 32 -20.44 -8.61 3.97
CA PRO A 32 -20.85 -9.79 3.20
C PRO A 32 -22.22 -10.36 3.59
N THR A 33 -22.69 -10.14 4.82
CA THR A 33 -23.97 -10.66 5.32
C THR A 33 -25.15 -9.72 5.05
N LEU A 34 -24.88 -8.51 4.56
CA LEU A 34 -25.88 -7.47 4.34
C LEU A 34 -26.52 -7.55 2.95
N SER A 35 -27.78 -7.12 2.87
CA SER A 35 -28.46 -6.94 1.58
C SER A 35 -27.78 -5.83 0.75
N PRO A 36 -27.98 -5.76 -0.57
CA PRO A 36 -27.47 -4.63 -1.37
C PRO A 36 -27.89 -3.26 -0.83
N ASN A 37 -29.11 -3.16 -0.29
CA ASN A 37 -29.64 -1.91 0.26
C ASN A 37 -28.96 -1.52 1.57
N ASP A 38 -28.78 -2.49 2.49
CA ASP A 38 -28.10 -2.24 3.78
C ASP A 38 -26.61 -1.96 3.58
N ARG A 39 -25.97 -2.62 2.59
CA ARG A 39 -24.60 -2.29 2.18
C ARG A 39 -24.47 -0.87 1.66
N ALA A 40 -25.49 -0.35 0.96
CA ALA A 40 -25.48 1.03 0.49
C ALA A 40 -25.45 2.01 1.67
N GLU A 41 -26.23 1.73 2.72
CA GLU A 41 -26.20 2.52 3.95
C GLU A 41 -24.86 2.40 4.68
N LEU A 42 -24.33 1.18 4.83
CA LEU A 42 -23.02 0.95 5.47
C LEU A 42 -21.88 1.71 4.74
N PHE A 43 -21.86 1.67 3.42
CA PHE A 43 -20.83 2.33 2.61
C PHE A 43 -21.07 3.82 2.40
N SER A 44 -22.23 4.35 2.79
CA SER A 44 -22.56 5.78 2.63
C SER A 44 -21.51 6.70 3.26
N LEU A 45 -20.89 6.24 4.36
CA LEU A 45 -19.79 6.91 5.05
C LEU A 45 -18.58 7.19 4.13
N LEU A 46 -18.31 6.32 3.14
CA LEU A 46 -17.16 6.45 2.23
C LEU A 46 -17.26 7.65 1.29
N TRP A 47 -18.47 8.15 1.07
CA TRP A 47 -18.73 9.31 0.22
C TRP A 47 -19.47 10.42 0.98
N GLY A 48 -19.29 10.49 2.31
CA GLY A 48 -19.81 11.56 3.14
C GLY A 48 -21.34 11.60 3.20
N GLU A 49 -21.97 10.43 3.20
CA GLU A 49 -23.42 10.22 3.31
C GLU A 49 -24.25 10.94 2.23
N GLN A 50 -23.64 11.24 1.09
CA GLN A 50 -24.31 11.92 -0.02
C GLN A 50 -25.43 11.06 -0.60
N PRO A 51 -26.72 11.45 -0.47
CA PRO A 51 -27.84 10.57 -0.79
C PRO A 51 -27.86 10.11 -2.25
N ALA A 52 -27.48 11.00 -3.17
CA ALA A 52 -27.46 10.71 -4.60
C ALA A 52 -26.43 9.63 -4.98
N LEU A 53 -25.27 9.62 -4.31
CA LEU A 53 -24.25 8.58 -4.51
C LEU A 53 -24.68 7.26 -3.88
N THR A 54 -25.29 7.31 -2.70
CA THR A 54 -25.87 6.13 -2.04
C THR A 54 -26.92 5.46 -2.91
N GLU A 55 -27.84 6.24 -3.48
CA GLU A 55 -28.89 5.70 -4.35
C GLU A 55 -28.32 5.15 -5.66
N THR A 56 -27.30 5.80 -6.23
CA THR A 56 -26.62 5.31 -7.43
C THR A 56 -25.92 3.97 -7.16
N TYR A 57 -25.20 3.85 -6.04
CA TYR A 57 -24.59 2.59 -5.62
C TYR A 57 -25.67 1.51 -5.42
N ARG A 58 -26.75 1.84 -4.72
CA ARG A 58 -27.87 0.92 -4.46
C ARG A 58 -28.49 0.39 -5.75
N SER A 59 -28.77 1.28 -6.70
CA SER A 59 -29.32 0.93 -8.02
C SER A 59 -28.39 -0.05 -8.76
N LEU A 60 -27.11 0.29 -8.90
CA LEU A 60 -26.11 -0.54 -9.58
C LEU A 60 -25.87 -1.88 -8.87
N ALA A 61 -25.86 -1.90 -7.53
CA ALA A 61 -25.72 -3.12 -6.74
C ALA A 61 -26.92 -4.07 -6.91
N ASN A 62 -28.13 -3.52 -7.02
CA ASN A 62 -29.35 -4.29 -7.31
C ASN A 62 -29.34 -4.84 -8.74
N VAL A 63 -28.79 -4.10 -9.72
CA VAL A 63 -28.55 -4.64 -11.06
C VAL A 63 -27.58 -5.83 -11.00
N LEU A 64 -26.47 -5.72 -10.28
CA LEU A 64 -25.53 -6.85 -10.13
C LEU A 64 -26.19 -8.06 -9.45
N ALA A 65 -27.04 -7.84 -8.45
CA ALA A 65 -27.80 -8.91 -7.80
C ALA A 65 -28.78 -9.58 -8.78
N LYS A 66 -29.46 -8.80 -9.64
CA LYS A 66 -30.33 -9.31 -10.73
C LYS A 66 -29.55 -10.19 -11.72
N LEU A 67 -28.27 -9.89 -11.95
CA LEU A 67 -27.36 -10.68 -12.79
C LEU A 67 -26.67 -11.82 -12.05
N ASN A 68 -27.12 -12.17 -10.84
CA ASN A 68 -26.49 -13.19 -9.99
C ASN A 68 -24.98 -12.99 -9.79
N HIS A 69 -24.52 -11.74 -9.83
CA HIS A 69 -23.10 -11.36 -9.76
C HIS A 69 -22.20 -12.08 -10.77
N THR A 70 -22.74 -12.41 -11.95
CA THR A 70 -21.98 -13.01 -13.06
C THR A 70 -20.90 -12.05 -13.58
N ARG A 71 -19.77 -12.61 -14.01
CA ARG A 71 -18.63 -11.83 -14.54
C ARG A 71 -18.74 -11.53 -16.02
N MET A 72 -19.52 -12.32 -16.76
CA MET A 72 -19.60 -12.28 -18.22
C MET A 72 -21.05 -12.13 -18.67
N VAL A 73 -21.28 -11.15 -19.55
CA VAL A 73 -22.57 -10.89 -20.17
C VAL A 73 -22.40 -10.72 -21.67
N PHE A 74 -23.39 -11.17 -22.44
CA PHE A 74 -23.48 -11.00 -23.88
C PHE A 74 -24.59 -9.99 -24.18
N ALA A 75 -24.22 -8.90 -24.85
CA ALA A 75 -25.14 -7.87 -25.30
C ALA A 75 -25.35 -7.97 -26.82
N PRO A 76 -26.50 -7.53 -27.35
CA PRO A 76 -26.76 -7.49 -28.79
C PRO A 76 -25.77 -6.57 -29.51
N LEU A 77 -25.35 -6.94 -30.73
CA LEU A 77 -24.40 -6.15 -31.54
C LEU A 77 -24.86 -4.70 -31.76
N GLU A 78 -26.18 -4.49 -31.80
CA GLU A 78 -26.79 -3.16 -31.93
C GLU A 78 -26.37 -2.16 -30.85
N THR A 79 -25.96 -2.62 -29.65
CA THR A 79 -25.46 -1.72 -28.60
C THR A 79 -24.14 -1.05 -28.99
N LEU A 80 -23.42 -1.63 -29.95
CA LEU A 80 -22.16 -1.13 -30.47
C LEU A 80 -22.37 -0.35 -31.77
N THR A 81 -23.19 -0.88 -32.69
CA THR A 81 -23.32 -0.39 -34.07
C THR A 81 -24.38 0.70 -34.26
N ASP A 82 -25.37 0.83 -33.37
CA ASP A 82 -26.39 1.86 -33.50
C ASP A 82 -25.85 3.23 -33.08
N HIS A 83 -25.32 3.97 -34.05
CA HIS A 83 -24.82 5.34 -33.84
C HIS A 83 -25.94 6.36 -33.60
N SER A 84 -27.19 6.06 -33.93
CA SER A 84 -28.32 6.99 -33.77
C SER A 84 -28.76 7.13 -32.31
N SER A 85 -28.73 6.02 -31.57
CA SER A 85 -29.03 5.96 -30.14
C SER A 85 -27.78 6.08 -29.25
N GLY A 86 -26.60 6.21 -29.85
CA GLY A 86 -25.30 6.24 -29.17
C GLY A 86 -24.78 4.85 -28.80
N SER A 87 -23.47 4.63 -29.00
CA SER A 87 -22.80 3.36 -28.72
C SER A 87 -22.42 3.21 -27.24
N ILE A 88 -22.43 1.98 -26.71
CA ILE A 88 -21.89 1.65 -25.38
C ILE A 88 -20.40 2.03 -25.24
N MET A 89 -19.65 2.08 -26.35
CA MET A 89 -18.26 2.55 -26.39
C MET A 89 -18.12 4.05 -26.10
N ASN A 90 -19.18 4.84 -26.34
CA ASN A 90 -19.13 6.26 -26.06
C ASN A 90 -19.29 6.49 -24.55
N VAL A 91 -18.27 7.12 -23.96
CA VAL A 91 -18.24 7.55 -22.54
C VAL A 91 -19.46 8.39 -22.15
N ASP A 92 -20.10 9.08 -23.10
CA ASP A 92 -21.30 9.88 -22.85
C ASP A 92 -22.55 9.03 -22.59
N SER A 93 -22.54 7.72 -22.88
CA SER A 93 -23.65 6.81 -22.55
C SER A 93 -23.97 6.83 -21.05
N LEU A 94 -22.96 7.05 -20.20
CA LEU A 94 -23.13 7.18 -18.74
C LEU A 94 -23.93 8.41 -18.30
N ASN A 95 -24.02 9.45 -19.12
CA ASN A 95 -24.80 10.64 -18.80
C ASN A 95 -26.30 10.36 -18.74
N ARG A 96 -26.75 9.24 -19.31
CA ARG A 96 -28.15 8.79 -19.30
C ARG A 96 -28.50 7.93 -18.09
N LEU A 97 -27.56 7.70 -17.17
CA LEU A 97 -27.81 6.90 -15.98
C LEU A 97 -28.95 7.51 -15.14
N GLY A 98 -29.98 6.69 -14.89
CA GLY A 98 -31.20 7.12 -14.18
C GLY A 98 -32.19 7.94 -15.03
N SER A 99 -31.94 8.11 -16.34
CA SER A 99 -32.87 8.78 -17.26
C SER A 99 -33.90 7.81 -17.83
N ASN A 100 -35.16 8.25 -17.90
CA ASN A 100 -36.25 7.50 -18.55
C ASN A 100 -36.11 7.44 -20.09
N GLN A 101 -35.17 8.20 -20.67
CA GLN A 101 -34.93 8.25 -22.11
C GLN A 101 -33.86 7.25 -22.56
N ASP A 102 -33.31 6.44 -21.65
CA ASP A 102 -32.27 5.49 -22.00
C ASP A 102 -32.82 4.21 -22.65
N ARG A 103 -32.02 3.60 -23.52
CA ARG A 103 -32.41 2.40 -24.27
C ARG A 103 -32.39 1.18 -23.35
N ASN A 104 -33.43 0.35 -23.43
CA ASN A 104 -33.40 -0.99 -22.83
C ASN A 104 -32.66 -1.98 -23.72
N VAL A 105 -31.84 -2.82 -23.09
CA VAL A 105 -31.00 -3.85 -23.70
C VAL A 105 -31.32 -5.18 -23.01
N GLU A 106 -31.76 -6.16 -23.79
CA GLU A 106 -31.83 -7.54 -23.32
C GLU A 106 -30.44 -8.16 -23.41
N ILE A 107 -29.90 -8.59 -22.27
CA ILE A 107 -28.61 -9.27 -22.20
C ILE A 107 -28.79 -10.73 -21.79
N ARG A 108 -27.79 -11.55 -22.12
CA ARG A 108 -27.64 -12.92 -21.60
C ARG A 108 -26.43 -12.98 -20.68
N TYR A 109 -26.55 -13.62 -19.53
CA TYR A 109 -25.45 -13.73 -18.57
C TYR A 109 -24.99 -15.17 -18.38
N TRP A 110 -23.70 -15.32 -18.09
CA TRP A 110 -22.97 -16.58 -18.13
C TRP A 110 -22.26 -16.86 -16.80
N LYS A 111 -22.38 -18.08 -16.28
CA LYS A 111 -21.69 -18.53 -15.06
C LYS A 111 -21.29 -19.99 -15.20
N GLU A 112 -20.06 -20.33 -14.78
CA GLU A 112 -19.53 -21.71 -14.77
C GLU A 112 -19.76 -22.46 -16.10
N GLU A 113 -19.45 -21.82 -17.23
CA GLU A 113 -19.55 -22.42 -18.57
C GLU A 113 -20.98 -22.79 -19.03
N GLN A 114 -22.01 -22.27 -18.35
CA GLN A 114 -23.40 -22.42 -18.76
C GLN A 114 -24.12 -21.07 -18.88
N GLN A 115 -24.95 -20.95 -19.92
CA GLN A 115 -25.86 -19.82 -20.08
C GLN A 115 -27.01 -19.96 -19.08
N ILE A 116 -27.08 -19.07 -18.09
CA ILE A 116 -27.96 -19.24 -16.93
C ILE A 116 -29.19 -18.32 -16.96
N GLY A 117 -29.26 -17.33 -17.85
CA GLY A 117 -30.49 -16.54 -18.01
C GLY A 117 -30.40 -15.33 -18.93
N SER A 118 -31.47 -14.52 -18.90
CA SER A 118 -31.54 -13.21 -19.54
C SER A 118 -32.00 -12.14 -18.55
N ALA A 119 -31.61 -10.89 -18.80
CA ALA A 119 -32.05 -9.74 -18.03
C ALA A 119 -32.17 -8.51 -18.92
N ASN A 120 -33.18 -7.68 -18.67
CA ASN A 120 -33.29 -6.37 -19.29
C ASN A 120 -32.65 -5.31 -18.40
N LEU A 121 -31.75 -4.52 -18.98
CA LEU A 121 -31.03 -3.42 -18.35
C LEU A 121 -31.10 -2.19 -19.25
N THR A 122 -30.88 -1.00 -18.69
CA THR A 122 -30.61 0.18 -19.50
C THR A 122 -29.18 0.16 -20.04
N GLN A 123 -28.95 0.80 -21.18
CA GLN A 123 -27.62 0.88 -21.78
C GLN A 123 -26.62 1.61 -20.87
N ALA A 124 -27.05 2.61 -20.11
CA ALA A 124 -26.22 3.33 -19.14
C ALA A 124 -25.87 2.47 -17.93
N GLU A 125 -26.79 1.64 -17.42
CA GLU A 125 -26.47 0.65 -16.37
C GLU A 125 -25.43 -0.37 -16.87
N LEU A 126 -25.62 -0.88 -18.09
CA LEU A 126 -24.67 -1.78 -18.72
C LEU A 126 -23.30 -1.10 -18.89
N ALA A 127 -23.27 0.13 -19.42
CA ALA A 127 -22.06 0.94 -19.56
C ALA A 127 -21.40 1.25 -18.20
N ALA A 128 -22.17 1.43 -17.12
CA ALA A 128 -21.66 1.68 -15.78
C ALA A 128 -21.00 0.44 -15.16
N LEU A 129 -21.61 -0.73 -15.31
CA LEU A 129 -21.15 -1.98 -14.72
C LEU A 129 -20.09 -2.71 -15.55
N THR A 130 -20.00 -2.42 -16.85
CA THR A 130 -19.03 -3.08 -17.74
C THR A 130 -17.60 -2.64 -17.41
N THR A 131 -16.76 -3.57 -16.97
CA THR A 131 -15.32 -3.29 -16.84
C THR A 131 -14.62 -3.33 -18.18
N GLU A 132 -15.00 -4.29 -19.03
CA GLU A 132 -14.30 -4.66 -20.26
C GLU A 132 -15.28 -5.02 -21.38
N LEU A 133 -14.98 -4.60 -22.61
CA LEU A 133 -15.67 -5.03 -23.82
C LEU A 133 -14.70 -5.87 -24.64
N ILE A 134 -15.08 -7.12 -24.93
CA ILE A 134 -14.23 -8.08 -25.63
C ILE A 134 -14.69 -8.18 -27.08
N PHE A 135 -13.77 -7.94 -28.01
CA PHE A 135 -13.98 -8.03 -29.44
C PHE A 135 -13.09 -9.14 -30.02
N PRO A 136 -13.61 -10.36 -30.18
CA PRO A 136 -12.86 -11.43 -30.85
C PRO A 136 -12.61 -11.03 -32.31
N LEU A 137 -11.35 -11.03 -32.73
CA LEU A 137 -11.00 -10.83 -34.13
C LEU A 137 -11.45 -12.06 -34.93
N ALA A 138 -12.34 -11.85 -35.91
CA ALA A 138 -12.85 -12.93 -36.75
C ALA A 138 -11.79 -13.47 -37.72
N GLU A 139 -10.91 -12.60 -38.21
CA GLU A 139 -9.82 -12.91 -39.12
C GLU A 139 -8.54 -12.24 -38.60
N VAL A 140 -7.46 -13.01 -38.51
CA VAL A 140 -6.14 -12.51 -38.11
C VAL A 140 -5.13 -12.92 -39.18
N GLU A 141 -4.35 -11.95 -39.64
CA GLU A 141 -3.26 -12.22 -40.60
C GLU A 141 -2.18 -13.10 -39.95
N THR A 142 -1.70 -14.09 -40.72
CA THR A 142 -0.69 -15.05 -40.25
C THR A 142 0.60 -14.34 -39.84
N ASN A 143 1.14 -14.64 -38.65
CA ASN A 143 2.30 -13.99 -38.04
C ASN A 143 2.07 -12.54 -37.55
N SER A 144 0.81 -12.11 -37.45
CA SER A 144 0.49 -10.84 -36.81
C SER A 144 0.76 -10.92 -35.30
N VAL A 145 1.19 -9.81 -34.70
CA VAL A 145 1.40 -9.74 -33.24
C VAL A 145 0.10 -9.97 -32.48
N VAL A 146 -1.04 -9.61 -33.07
CA VAL A 146 -2.37 -9.77 -32.46
C VAL A 146 -2.82 -11.23 -32.35
N GLU A 147 -2.09 -12.20 -32.94
CA GLU A 147 -2.31 -13.64 -32.68
C GLU A 147 -1.83 -14.06 -31.28
N GLN A 148 -0.86 -13.33 -30.73
CA GLN A 148 -0.16 -13.70 -29.50
C GLN A 148 -0.46 -12.75 -28.34
N VAL A 149 -1.16 -11.64 -28.61
CA VAL A 149 -1.38 -10.56 -27.65
C VAL A 149 -2.79 -10.03 -27.73
N ASP A 150 -3.37 -9.75 -26.57
CA ASP A 150 -4.60 -8.98 -26.49
C ASP A 150 -4.27 -7.49 -26.52
N LEU A 151 -5.00 -6.72 -27.35
CA LEU A 151 -4.91 -5.27 -27.37
C LEU A 151 -6.00 -4.67 -26.49
N LEU A 152 -5.58 -4.00 -25.42
CA LEU A 152 -6.48 -3.28 -24.52
C LEU A 152 -6.49 -1.79 -24.88
N ASP A 153 -7.66 -1.29 -25.26
CA ASP A 153 -7.87 0.14 -25.48
C ASP A 153 -8.55 0.76 -24.25
N PHE A 154 -7.88 1.73 -23.65
CA PHE A 154 -8.42 2.48 -22.51
C PHE A 154 -9.09 3.75 -23.02
N PRO A 155 -10.29 4.10 -22.51
CA PRO A 155 -10.87 5.41 -22.75
C PRO A 155 -9.87 6.51 -22.40
N GLY A 156 -9.83 7.58 -23.19
CA GLY A 156 -8.88 8.69 -22.99
C GLY A 156 -8.86 9.14 -21.53
N TYR A 157 -7.69 9.05 -20.90
CA TYR A 157 -7.54 9.29 -19.47
C TYR A 157 -8.00 10.71 -19.12
N ARG A 158 -8.78 10.84 -18.03
CA ARG A 158 -9.23 12.14 -17.51
C ARG A 158 -8.89 12.21 -16.03
N GLY A 159 -8.22 13.28 -15.63
CA GLY A 159 -7.92 13.56 -14.23
C GLY A 159 -9.16 13.70 -13.36
N ARG A 160 -9.00 13.44 -12.06
CA ARG A 160 -10.07 13.60 -11.07
C ARG A 160 -10.46 15.08 -10.96
N LEU A 161 -11.75 15.34 -10.74
CA LEU A 161 -12.23 16.70 -10.49
C LEU A 161 -11.77 17.18 -9.12
N LYS A 162 -11.09 18.34 -9.08
CA LYS A 162 -10.81 19.06 -7.84
C LYS A 162 -12.01 19.95 -7.49
N ILE A 163 -13.12 19.32 -7.13
CA ILE A 163 -14.36 20.00 -6.73
C ILE A 163 -14.62 19.82 -5.24
N THR A 164 -15.30 20.78 -4.63
CA THR A 164 -15.67 20.74 -3.21
C THR A 164 -17.15 20.50 -2.98
N ALA A 165 -17.97 20.54 -4.04
CA ALA A 165 -19.41 20.31 -3.98
C ALA A 165 -19.92 19.60 -5.25
N LEU A 166 -20.96 18.77 -5.12
CA LEU A 166 -21.47 17.94 -6.23
C LEU A 166 -22.03 18.78 -7.39
N GLU A 167 -22.62 19.93 -7.10
CA GLU A 167 -23.23 20.82 -8.11
C GLU A 167 -22.19 21.35 -9.10
N GLN A 168 -20.92 21.42 -8.67
CA GLN A 168 -19.80 21.85 -9.52
C GLN A 168 -19.34 20.77 -10.51
N ALA A 169 -19.79 19.52 -10.35
CA ALA A 169 -19.44 18.42 -11.23
C ALA A 169 -20.24 18.45 -12.55
N GLY A 170 -21.45 19.03 -12.53
CA GLY A 170 -22.29 19.16 -13.70
C GLY A 170 -21.73 20.22 -14.66
N ARG A 171 -21.35 19.81 -15.87
CA ARG A 171 -21.08 20.73 -16.99
C ARG A 171 -22.23 20.66 -17.98
N ASP A 172 -22.59 21.80 -18.59
CA ASP A 172 -23.47 21.86 -19.76
C ASP A 172 -24.82 21.13 -19.62
N GLY A 173 -25.44 21.18 -18.43
CA GLY A 173 -26.73 20.53 -18.16
C GLY A 173 -26.67 19.00 -17.98
N LEU A 174 -25.48 18.40 -17.93
CA LEU A 174 -25.28 16.97 -17.69
C LEU A 174 -25.39 16.62 -16.20
N ASN A 175 -25.82 15.38 -15.93
CA ASN A 175 -25.95 14.86 -14.58
C ASN A 175 -24.58 14.84 -13.85
N ALA A 176 -24.49 15.58 -12.74
CA ALA A 176 -23.30 15.70 -11.91
C ALA A 176 -22.78 14.34 -11.40
N ILE A 177 -23.68 13.43 -11.02
CA ILE A 177 -23.33 12.09 -10.53
C ILE A 177 -22.72 11.25 -11.65
N SER A 178 -23.32 11.28 -12.84
CA SER A 178 -22.80 10.58 -14.02
C SER A 178 -21.40 11.05 -14.39
N GLN A 179 -21.13 12.36 -14.30
CA GLN A 179 -19.81 12.93 -14.55
C GLN A 179 -18.77 12.49 -13.50
N LEU A 180 -19.17 12.42 -12.23
CA LEU A 180 -18.32 11.92 -11.16
C LEU A 180 -18.01 10.43 -11.33
N LEU A 181 -19.04 9.61 -11.61
CA LEU A 181 -18.89 8.19 -11.84
C LEU A 181 -18.02 7.91 -13.06
N LEU A 182 -18.22 8.63 -14.17
CA LEU A 182 -17.41 8.49 -15.39
C LEU A 182 -15.93 8.75 -15.10
N ARG A 183 -15.60 9.87 -14.45
CA ARG A 183 -14.20 10.21 -14.14
C ARG A 183 -13.58 9.24 -13.13
N GLY A 184 -14.34 8.87 -12.09
CA GLY A 184 -13.93 7.88 -11.11
C GLY A 184 -13.64 6.53 -11.77
N LYS A 185 -14.53 6.08 -12.67
CA LYS A 185 -14.39 4.82 -13.41
C LYS A 185 -13.18 4.81 -14.34
N VAL A 186 -12.98 5.85 -15.16
CA VAL A 186 -11.83 5.92 -16.08
C VAL A 186 -10.51 5.89 -15.31
N ALA A 187 -10.40 6.63 -14.20
CA ALA A 187 -9.22 6.59 -13.34
C ALA A 187 -9.05 5.21 -12.67
N TYR A 188 -10.12 4.66 -12.11
CA TYR A 188 -10.09 3.37 -11.40
C TYR A 188 -9.71 2.20 -12.31
N LEU A 189 -10.23 2.15 -13.54
CA LEU A 189 -9.92 1.05 -14.46
C LEU A 189 -8.40 0.98 -14.71
N PHE A 190 -7.76 2.09 -15.06
CA PHE A 190 -6.31 2.08 -15.27
C PHE A 190 -5.53 1.69 -13.99
N GLU A 191 -5.95 2.19 -12.83
CA GLU A 191 -5.37 1.81 -11.53
C GLU A 191 -5.53 0.30 -11.25
N ARG A 192 -6.71 -0.28 -11.49
CA ARG A 192 -7.00 -1.72 -11.33
C ARG A 192 -6.08 -2.58 -12.19
N TYR A 193 -5.95 -2.25 -13.48
CA TYR A 193 -5.09 -3.00 -14.40
C TYR A 193 -3.61 -2.88 -14.03
N THR A 194 -3.19 -1.70 -13.55
CA THR A 194 -1.86 -1.50 -13.00
C THR A 194 -1.68 -2.34 -11.74
N ASP A 195 -2.69 -2.37 -10.87
CA ASP A 195 -2.58 -3.00 -9.58
C ASP A 195 -2.56 -4.52 -9.62
N ASN A 196 -3.32 -5.10 -10.55
CA ASN A 196 -3.33 -6.51 -10.85
C ASN A 196 -2.17 -6.92 -11.78
N GLN A 197 -1.36 -5.96 -12.27
CA GLN A 197 -0.30 -6.17 -13.26
C GLN A 197 -0.79 -6.95 -14.49
N GLU A 198 -1.98 -6.62 -14.97
CA GLU A 198 -2.60 -7.32 -16.11
C GLU A 198 -1.90 -6.96 -17.43
N MET A 199 -1.40 -5.72 -17.56
CA MET A 199 -0.71 -5.20 -18.75
C MET A 199 0.78 -5.58 -18.79
N ASN A 200 1.23 -6.23 -19.87
CA ASN A 200 2.66 -6.53 -20.08
C ASN A 200 3.44 -5.32 -20.62
N ALA A 201 2.81 -4.59 -21.54
CA ALA A 201 3.34 -3.43 -22.21
C ALA A 201 2.29 -2.32 -22.21
N LEU A 202 2.75 -1.07 -22.21
CA LEU A 202 1.89 0.11 -22.27
C LEU A 202 2.38 1.01 -23.40
N VAL A 203 1.49 1.31 -24.35
CA VAL A 203 1.75 2.24 -25.45
C VAL A 203 1.06 3.56 -25.15
N VAL A 204 1.85 4.60 -24.93
CA VAL A 204 1.36 5.97 -24.76
C VAL A 204 1.41 6.68 -26.09
N CYS A 205 0.24 7.07 -26.60
CA CYS A 205 0.12 7.83 -27.84
C CYS A 205 0.13 9.33 -27.56
N ALA A 206 1.16 10.04 -28.01
CA ALA A 206 1.30 11.49 -27.88
C ALA A 206 1.21 12.15 -29.27
N SER A 207 0.37 13.16 -29.44
CA SER A 207 0.27 13.87 -30.72
C SER A 207 1.48 14.78 -30.95
N SER A 208 2.13 14.69 -32.10
CA SER A 208 3.19 15.62 -32.52
C SER A 208 2.71 17.03 -32.90
N ALA A 209 1.39 17.22 -32.99
CA ALA A 209 0.74 18.45 -33.45
C ALA A 209 -0.13 19.13 -32.37
N LYS A 210 -0.58 18.40 -31.35
CA LYS A 210 -1.42 18.93 -30.27
C LYS A 210 -0.83 18.56 -28.92
N GLN A 211 -0.79 19.54 -28.01
CA GLN A 211 -0.44 19.28 -26.62
C GLN A 211 -1.56 18.48 -25.94
N SER A 212 -1.18 17.57 -25.04
CA SER A 212 -2.16 16.83 -24.23
C SER A 212 -2.83 17.76 -23.21
N ASP A 213 -4.14 17.73 -23.08
CA ASP A 213 -4.87 18.57 -22.12
C ASP A 213 -4.88 18.00 -20.69
N VAL A 214 -4.29 16.81 -20.47
CA VAL A 214 -4.49 16.04 -19.23
C VAL A 214 -3.25 16.06 -18.34
N ALA A 215 -3.26 16.91 -17.31
CA ALA A 215 -2.13 17.09 -16.39
C ALA A 215 -1.87 15.86 -15.48
N ASP A 216 -2.92 15.17 -15.06
CA ASP A 216 -2.85 14.13 -14.02
C ASP A 216 -2.42 12.73 -14.54
N VAL A 217 -1.92 12.61 -15.78
CA VAL A 217 -1.41 11.33 -16.32
C VAL A 217 -0.07 10.95 -15.67
N GLY A 218 0.74 11.94 -15.29
CA GLY A 218 2.08 11.74 -14.73
C GLY A 218 2.15 10.73 -13.58
N PRO A 219 1.42 10.96 -12.47
CA PRO A 219 1.48 10.07 -11.30
C PRO A 219 1.00 8.65 -11.60
N VAL A 220 -0.01 8.53 -12.47
CA VAL A 220 -0.61 7.26 -12.86
C VAL A 220 0.38 6.44 -13.70
N LEU A 221 1.05 7.07 -14.65
CA LEU A 221 2.10 6.42 -15.42
C LEU A 221 3.31 6.05 -14.55
N ASN A 222 3.72 6.93 -13.62
CA ASN A 222 4.82 6.65 -12.70
C ASN A 222 4.52 5.41 -11.83
N ARG A 223 3.31 5.31 -11.28
CA ARG A 223 2.86 4.13 -10.51
C ARG A 223 2.91 2.86 -11.36
N TRP A 224 2.50 2.94 -12.63
CA TRP A 224 2.60 1.80 -13.55
C TRP A 224 4.04 1.38 -13.80
N VAL A 225 4.97 2.33 -14.02
CA VAL A 225 6.40 2.05 -14.18
C VAL A 225 6.96 1.39 -12.93
N GLU A 226 6.73 1.95 -11.74
CA GLU A 226 7.21 1.41 -10.47
C GLU A 226 6.70 -0.02 -10.22
N LYS A 227 5.41 -0.26 -10.49
CA LYS A 227 4.74 -1.51 -10.17
C LYS A 227 5.06 -2.63 -11.16
N THR A 228 5.13 -2.32 -12.46
CA THR A 228 5.33 -3.33 -13.52
C THR A 228 6.79 -3.43 -13.96
N GLN A 229 7.46 -2.30 -14.19
CA GLN A 229 8.82 -2.27 -14.73
C GLN A 229 9.86 -2.34 -13.62
N GLY A 230 9.71 -1.55 -12.54
CA GLY A 230 10.63 -1.49 -11.42
C GLY A 230 10.78 -0.07 -10.88
N LYS A 231 11.04 0.05 -9.57
CA LYS A 231 11.12 1.35 -8.88
C LYS A 231 12.42 2.07 -9.19
N SER A 232 13.54 1.35 -9.22
CA SER A 232 14.86 1.91 -9.50
C SER A 232 15.36 1.59 -10.90
N ALA A 233 16.39 2.31 -11.34
CA ALA A 233 17.04 2.07 -12.62
C ALA A 233 17.66 0.66 -12.69
N GLU A 234 18.21 0.18 -11.58
CA GLU A 234 18.82 -1.15 -11.45
C GLU A 234 17.78 -2.26 -11.63
N GLU A 235 16.59 -2.11 -11.03
CA GLU A 235 15.51 -3.09 -11.21
C GLU A 235 15.06 -3.16 -12.68
N ARG A 236 14.92 -2.01 -13.34
CA ARG A 236 14.50 -1.93 -14.76
C ARG A 236 15.60 -2.38 -15.72
N GLY A 237 16.85 -2.27 -15.31
CA GLY A 237 18.02 -2.68 -16.08
C GLY A 237 17.98 -4.15 -16.52
N GLY A 238 18.61 -4.44 -17.66
CA GLY A 238 18.74 -5.81 -18.18
C GLY A 238 17.47 -6.39 -18.81
N ARG A 239 16.39 -5.61 -18.94
CA ARG A 239 15.15 -5.99 -19.62
C ARG A 239 14.76 -4.96 -20.67
N ASN A 240 14.03 -5.42 -21.69
CA ASN A 240 13.44 -4.52 -22.67
C ASN A 240 12.37 -3.64 -21.98
N PRO A 241 12.29 -2.33 -22.29
CA PRO A 241 11.26 -1.46 -21.74
C PRO A 241 9.85 -1.92 -22.14
N GLY A 242 8.96 -2.11 -21.16
CA GLY A 242 7.54 -2.34 -21.42
C GLY A 242 6.75 -1.05 -21.72
N LEU A 243 7.34 0.12 -21.49
CA LEU A 243 6.74 1.42 -21.82
C LEU A 243 7.15 1.86 -23.22
N PHE A 244 6.18 2.13 -24.09
CA PHE A 244 6.37 2.59 -25.46
C PHE A 244 5.78 3.98 -25.61
N TRP A 245 6.53 4.90 -26.23
CA TRP A 245 6.06 6.25 -26.49
C TRP A 245 5.84 6.47 -27.99
N ALA A 246 4.60 6.37 -28.44
CA ALA A 246 4.25 6.57 -29.84
C ALA A 246 3.94 8.05 -30.10
N ILE A 247 4.84 8.74 -30.79
CA ILE A 247 4.63 10.10 -31.28
C ILE A 247 3.82 10.00 -32.57
N THR A 248 2.53 10.30 -32.48
CA THR A 248 1.53 10.14 -33.54
C THR A 248 1.29 11.43 -34.33
N MET A 249 0.49 11.34 -35.38
CA MET A 249 0.13 12.47 -36.27
C MET A 249 1.33 13.10 -36.97
N CYS A 250 2.40 12.32 -37.21
CA CYS A 250 3.60 12.81 -37.89
C CYS A 250 3.30 13.34 -39.31
N ASP A 251 2.24 12.89 -39.98
CA ASP A 251 1.79 13.45 -41.26
C ASP A 251 1.55 14.96 -41.16
N MET A 252 0.72 15.37 -40.20
CA MET A 252 0.37 16.77 -39.96
C MET A 252 1.63 17.58 -39.62
N ARG A 253 2.54 16.97 -38.85
CA ARG A 253 3.78 17.61 -38.46
C ARG A 253 4.69 17.87 -39.65
N ILE A 254 4.83 16.90 -40.55
CA ILE A 254 5.59 17.03 -41.79
C ILE A 254 4.96 18.12 -42.67
N VAL A 255 3.65 18.03 -42.91
CA VAL A 255 2.92 18.98 -43.76
C VAL A 255 3.09 20.41 -43.29
N ASN A 256 2.91 20.65 -41.98
CA ASN A 256 3.07 21.99 -41.39
C ASN A 256 4.51 22.50 -41.43
N SER A 257 5.49 21.62 -41.64
CA SER A 257 6.91 21.98 -41.66
C SER A 257 7.50 22.11 -43.06
N LEU A 258 6.73 21.83 -44.13
CA LEU A 258 7.25 21.79 -45.52
C LEU A 258 7.89 23.10 -45.99
N GLN A 259 7.53 24.23 -45.39
CA GLN A 259 8.05 25.56 -45.75
C GLN A 259 9.02 26.13 -44.70
N HIS A 260 9.38 25.35 -43.66
CA HIS A 260 10.26 25.81 -42.61
C HIS A 260 11.73 25.81 -43.04
N THR A 261 12.47 26.80 -42.56
CA THR A 261 13.93 26.85 -42.66
C THR A 261 14.59 25.84 -41.71
N GLU A 262 15.86 25.48 -41.95
CA GLU A 262 16.60 24.56 -41.07
C GLU A 262 16.59 24.97 -39.58
N SER A 263 16.68 26.28 -39.29
CA SER A 263 16.65 26.78 -37.92
C SER A 263 15.30 26.51 -37.26
N GLN A 264 14.21 26.79 -37.98
CA GLN A 264 12.85 26.52 -37.51
C GLN A 264 12.58 25.02 -37.35
N LEU A 265 13.16 24.17 -38.20
CA LEU A 265 13.08 22.72 -38.05
C LEU A 265 13.77 22.25 -36.76
N LYS A 266 15.00 22.71 -36.49
CA LYS A 266 15.75 22.36 -35.27
C LYS A 266 14.98 22.75 -34.00
N GLU A 267 14.50 23.99 -33.93
CA GLU A 267 13.66 24.45 -32.80
C GLU A 267 12.35 23.68 -32.72
N GLY A 268 11.75 23.38 -33.87
CA GLY A 268 10.55 22.56 -33.96
C GLY A 268 10.74 21.20 -33.31
N TRP A 269 11.77 20.44 -33.68
CA TRP A 269 12.00 19.09 -33.15
C TRP A 269 12.22 19.08 -31.64
N GLU A 270 12.96 20.05 -31.11
CA GLU A 270 13.11 20.23 -29.66
C GLU A 270 11.78 20.56 -29.00
N GLY A 271 11.00 21.48 -29.57
CA GLY A 271 9.65 21.80 -29.10
C GLY A 271 8.69 20.60 -29.16
N MET A 272 8.84 19.71 -30.16
CA MET A 272 8.07 18.47 -30.26
C MET A 272 8.37 17.55 -29.08
N MET A 273 9.65 17.29 -28.81
CA MET A 273 10.06 16.42 -27.71
C MET A 273 9.67 17.03 -26.36
N HIS A 274 9.76 18.36 -26.23
CA HIS A 274 9.31 19.06 -25.05
C HIS A 274 7.81 18.88 -24.81
N MET A 275 6.99 19.17 -25.83
CA MET A 275 5.52 19.10 -25.77
C MET A 275 5.02 17.66 -25.57
N THR A 276 5.64 16.69 -26.25
CA THR A 276 5.16 15.30 -26.26
C THR A 276 5.67 14.48 -25.08
N LEU A 277 6.74 14.90 -24.40
CA LEU A 277 7.39 14.08 -23.37
C LEU A 277 7.93 14.92 -22.21
N LEU A 278 8.84 15.86 -22.44
CA LEU A 278 9.63 16.44 -21.35
C LEU A 278 8.80 17.30 -20.39
N GLU A 279 7.92 18.16 -20.90
CA GLU A 279 7.19 19.14 -20.09
C GLU A 279 6.45 18.51 -18.91
N ARG A 280 5.90 17.30 -19.10
CA ARG A 280 5.08 16.61 -18.10
C ARG A 280 5.82 15.54 -17.33
N PHE A 281 6.94 15.07 -17.85
CA PHE A 281 7.59 13.87 -17.32
C PHE A 281 9.06 14.07 -16.91
N SER A 282 9.66 15.24 -17.16
CA SER A 282 11.08 15.51 -16.87
C SER A 282 11.44 15.41 -15.39
N HIS A 283 10.48 15.59 -14.49
CA HIS A 283 10.69 15.45 -13.04
C HIS A 283 10.61 14.01 -12.55
N TYR A 284 10.17 13.05 -13.37
CA TYR A 284 10.19 11.64 -12.99
C TYR A 284 11.55 11.02 -13.32
N GLU A 285 12.11 10.31 -12.34
CA GLU A 285 13.43 9.68 -12.45
C GLU A 285 13.50 8.65 -13.59
N TRP A 286 12.43 7.91 -13.84
CA TRP A 286 12.43 6.90 -14.91
C TRP A 286 12.67 7.48 -16.29
N LEU A 287 12.39 8.77 -16.52
CA LEU A 287 12.63 9.42 -17.81
C LEU A 287 14.10 9.75 -18.01
N SER A 288 14.74 10.34 -16.99
CA SER A 288 16.16 10.71 -17.02
C SER A 288 17.08 9.51 -16.84
N GLN A 289 16.64 8.48 -16.11
CA GLN A 289 17.40 7.29 -15.77
C GLN A 289 16.49 6.04 -15.79
N TRP A 290 16.17 5.57 -16.99
CA TRP A 290 15.39 4.34 -17.17
C TRP A 290 16.18 3.12 -16.69
N ALA A 291 17.46 3.04 -17.08
CA ALA A 291 18.43 2.05 -16.63
C ALA A 291 19.73 2.75 -16.21
N PRO A 292 20.70 2.08 -15.55
CA PRO A 292 21.91 2.75 -15.08
C PRO A 292 22.64 3.45 -16.23
N ASN A 293 22.82 4.78 -16.11
CA ASN A 293 23.40 5.65 -17.12
C ASN A 293 22.67 5.69 -18.48
N GLN A 294 21.39 5.29 -18.52
CA GLN A 294 20.59 5.29 -19.75
C GLN A 294 19.24 5.99 -19.52
N PRO A 295 18.97 7.11 -20.22
CA PRO A 295 17.66 7.75 -20.19
C PRO A 295 16.62 6.89 -20.91
N PHE A 296 15.35 7.13 -20.65
CA PHE A 296 14.28 6.47 -21.39
C PHE A 296 14.34 6.85 -22.87
N ASN A 297 14.52 5.88 -23.76
CA ASN A 297 14.69 6.13 -25.19
C ASN A 297 13.77 5.29 -26.10
N ASN A 298 12.68 4.76 -25.55
CA ASN A 298 11.74 3.90 -26.26
C ASN A 298 10.61 4.70 -26.95
N CYS A 299 10.99 5.76 -27.68
CA CYS A 299 10.07 6.58 -28.48
C CYS A 299 10.05 6.14 -29.95
N PHE A 300 8.85 6.14 -30.54
CA PHE A 300 8.58 5.74 -31.93
C PHE A 300 7.83 6.86 -32.64
N LEU A 301 8.12 7.07 -33.92
CA LEU A 301 7.40 8.01 -34.77
C LEU A 301 6.35 7.23 -35.57
N VAL A 302 5.10 7.70 -35.55
CA VAL A 302 3.97 7.02 -36.19
C VAL A 302 3.14 8.02 -37.00
N ARG A 303 2.87 7.65 -38.24
CA ARG A 303 1.99 8.38 -39.16
C ARG A 303 0.85 7.46 -39.63
N LYS A 304 -0.23 8.02 -40.17
CA LYS A 304 -1.37 7.25 -40.69
C LYS A 304 -1.20 7.03 -42.20
N PRO A 305 -0.94 5.79 -42.65
CA PRO A 305 -0.79 5.53 -44.08
C PRO A 305 -2.08 5.79 -44.88
N GLY A 306 -1.92 6.19 -46.12
CA GLY A 306 -3.00 6.43 -47.08
C GLY A 306 -3.77 7.74 -46.89
N LEU A 307 -3.27 8.65 -46.05
CA LEU A 307 -3.78 10.02 -45.96
C LEU A 307 -3.31 10.86 -47.15
N ASP A 308 -4.23 11.66 -47.70
CA ASP A 308 -3.93 12.61 -48.76
C ASP A 308 -3.02 13.74 -48.26
N ASN A 309 -1.72 13.57 -48.48
CA ASN A 309 -0.69 14.48 -48.05
C ASN A 309 0.16 14.94 -49.25
N PRO A 310 0.54 16.23 -49.34
CA PRO A 310 1.27 16.77 -50.48
C PRO A 310 2.66 16.17 -50.71
N PHE A 311 3.25 15.54 -49.70
CA PHE A 311 4.58 14.91 -49.78
C PHE A 311 4.53 13.46 -50.29
N LEU A 312 3.34 12.88 -50.47
CA LEU A 312 3.14 11.51 -50.98
C LEU A 312 2.55 11.54 -52.39
N ARG A 313 2.82 10.47 -53.14
CA ARG A 313 2.10 10.11 -54.37
C ARG A 313 1.20 8.92 -54.03
N LEU A 314 -0.07 9.08 -54.35
CA LEU A 314 -1.13 8.13 -53.98
C LEU A 314 -1.82 7.60 -55.24
N GLU A 315 -2.22 6.32 -55.20
CA GLU A 315 -3.04 5.66 -56.22
C GLU A 315 -4.26 5.00 -55.54
N GLY A 316 -5.40 4.96 -56.22
CA GLY A 316 -6.62 4.32 -55.71
C GLY A 316 -7.90 4.89 -56.33
N ASP A 317 -8.96 4.09 -56.31
CA ASP A 317 -10.29 4.48 -56.81
C ASP A 317 -11.02 5.39 -55.81
N ALA A 318 -11.81 6.34 -56.34
CA ALA A 318 -12.65 7.25 -55.56
C ALA A 318 -13.81 6.46 -54.89
N GLY A 319 -13.49 5.77 -53.80
CA GLY A 319 -14.42 4.90 -53.07
C GLY A 319 -13.74 3.98 -52.03
N GLN A 320 -12.42 3.83 -52.06
CA GLN A 320 -11.67 3.11 -51.03
C GLN A 320 -11.39 4.01 -49.81
N GLU A 321 -11.52 3.47 -48.59
CA GLU A 321 -11.25 4.20 -47.34
C GLU A 321 -9.77 4.56 -47.14
N ARG A 322 -8.85 3.90 -47.86
CA ARG A 322 -7.40 4.15 -47.82
C ARG A 322 -6.84 4.19 -49.23
N LEU A 323 -6.10 5.25 -49.55
CA LEU A 323 -5.32 5.35 -50.79
C LEU A 323 -4.00 4.59 -50.64
N GLN A 324 -3.53 3.96 -51.72
CA GLN A 324 -2.26 3.26 -51.74
C GLN A 324 -1.10 4.24 -51.95
N GLU A 325 -0.08 4.16 -51.11
CA GLU A 325 1.11 5.01 -51.23
C GLU A 325 2.11 4.37 -52.20
N VAL A 326 2.39 5.06 -53.30
CA VAL A 326 3.27 4.56 -54.37
C VAL A 326 4.63 5.24 -54.42
N GLY A 327 4.78 6.36 -53.72
CA GLY A 327 6.06 7.05 -53.63
C GLY A 327 6.02 8.34 -52.82
N ILE A 328 7.21 8.88 -52.56
CA ILE A 328 7.36 10.26 -52.11
C ILE A 328 7.29 11.18 -53.33
N SER A 329 6.70 12.36 -53.16
CA SER A 329 6.64 13.40 -54.18
C SER A 329 8.03 14.00 -54.42
N ASP A 330 8.49 14.01 -55.68
CA ASP A 330 9.82 14.51 -56.03
C ASP A 330 10.04 15.97 -55.62
N ARG A 331 8.96 16.77 -55.59
CA ARG A 331 8.96 18.17 -55.14
C ARG A 331 9.47 18.35 -53.70
N TYR A 332 9.23 17.38 -52.83
CA TYR A 332 9.51 17.49 -51.40
C TYR A 332 10.63 16.57 -50.92
N ARG A 333 11.34 15.89 -51.82
CA ARG A 333 12.39 14.92 -51.46
C ARG A 333 13.55 15.58 -50.70
N ASP A 334 14.14 16.63 -51.25
CA ASP A 334 15.25 17.37 -50.63
C ASP A 334 14.83 18.01 -49.29
N VAL A 335 13.56 18.45 -49.22
CA VAL A 335 12.98 19.01 -47.99
C VAL A 335 12.88 17.93 -46.90
N LEU A 336 12.40 16.73 -47.22
CA LEU A 336 12.31 15.60 -46.29
C LEU A 336 13.69 15.10 -45.86
N ASP A 337 14.69 15.12 -46.74
CA ASP A 337 16.08 14.78 -46.40
C ASP A 337 16.69 15.80 -45.43
N THR A 338 16.37 17.09 -45.63
CA THR A 338 16.75 18.18 -44.71
C THR A 338 16.05 18.02 -43.36
N MET A 339 14.75 17.70 -43.35
CA MET A 339 14.00 17.40 -42.12
C MET A 339 14.58 16.22 -41.36
N GLY A 340 14.90 15.12 -42.04
CA GLY A 340 15.52 13.95 -41.43
C GLY A 340 16.89 14.27 -40.85
N SER A 341 17.72 15.03 -41.58
CA SER A 341 19.05 15.43 -41.12
C SER A 341 18.99 16.35 -39.89
N THR A 342 18.05 17.30 -39.87
CA THR A 342 17.85 18.19 -38.71
C THR A 342 17.24 17.45 -37.51
N PHE A 343 16.34 16.49 -37.74
CA PHE A 343 15.76 15.65 -36.70
C PHE A 343 16.83 14.82 -35.99
N VAL A 344 17.71 14.15 -36.74
CA VAL A 344 18.83 13.36 -36.20
C VAL A 344 19.84 14.21 -35.43
N CYS A 345 19.92 15.52 -35.69
CA CYS A 345 20.79 16.43 -34.94
C CYS A 345 20.16 16.94 -33.62
N GLY A 346 18.88 16.67 -33.37
CA GLY A 346 18.19 17.14 -32.15
C GLY A 346 18.76 16.51 -30.88
N LYS A 347 19.01 17.31 -29.86
CA LYS A 347 19.53 16.86 -28.56
C LYS A 347 18.53 15.92 -27.87
N ASN A 348 17.29 16.37 -27.71
CA ASN A 348 16.27 15.56 -27.03
C ASN A 348 15.81 14.37 -27.89
N VAL A 349 15.93 14.49 -29.21
CA VAL A 349 15.70 13.38 -30.14
C VAL A 349 16.74 12.28 -29.91
N ASN A 350 18.04 12.60 -29.89
CA ASN A 350 19.09 11.61 -29.62
C ASN A 350 18.98 10.98 -28.23
N MET A 351 18.44 11.71 -27.25
CA MET A 351 18.27 11.21 -25.90
C MET A 351 17.12 10.21 -25.78
N HIS A 352 15.99 10.48 -26.44
CA HIS A 352 14.74 9.75 -26.21
C HIS A 352 14.24 8.90 -27.39
N VAL A 353 14.82 9.04 -28.58
CA VAL A 353 14.48 8.21 -29.75
C VAL A 353 15.64 7.27 -30.04
N ALA A 354 15.44 5.97 -29.85
CA ALA A 354 16.43 4.96 -30.21
C ALA A 354 16.66 4.95 -31.74
N GLU A 355 17.92 5.12 -32.15
CA GLU A 355 18.37 5.20 -33.55
C GLU A 355 17.54 6.20 -34.39
N PRO A 356 17.66 7.52 -34.14
CA PRO A 356 16.79 8.53 -34.74
C PRO A 356 16.67 8.47 -36.27
N LYS A 357 17.78 8.16 -36.96
CA LYS A 357 17.80 8.05 -38.43
C LYS A 357 16.91 6.91 -38.91
N ALA A 358 17.01 5.73 -38.28
CA ALA A 358 16.23 4.57 -38.64
C ALA A 358 14.76 4.73 -38.23
N ALA A 359 14.48 5.45 -37.14
CA ALA A 359 13.12 5.82 -36.75
C ALA A 359 12.45 6.76 -37.76
N TRP A 360 13.18 7.76 -38.26
CA TRP A 360 12.70 8.67 -39.31
C TRP A 360 12.41 7.93 -40.62
N GLN A 361 13.31 7.06 -41.05
CA GLN A 361 13.14 6.26 -42.26
C GLN A 361 11.95 5.31 -42.16
N ALA A 362 11.80 4.60 -41.03
CA ALA A 362 10.65 3.73 -40.81
C ALA A 362 9.32 4.50 -40.83
N MET A 363 9.29 5.70 -40.24
CA MET A 363 8.09 6.54 -40.28
C MET A 363 7.73 7.00 -41.69
N LEU A 364 8.70 7.19 -42.60
CA LEU A 364 8.45 7.51 -44.01
C LEU A 364 8.16 6.29 -44.90
N GLU A 365 8.30 5.07 -44.38
CA GLU A 365 8.07 3.84 -45.16
C GLU A 365 6.62 3.77 -45.67
N LEU A 366 6.46 3.49 -46.97
CA LEU A 366 5.18 3.55 -47.67
C LEU A 366 4.25 2.44 -47.18
N ASN A 367 2.98 2.77 -46.96
CA ASN A 367 1.93 1.88 -46.45
C ASN A 367 2.20 1.30 -45.04
N ASP A 368 3.30 1.68 -44.38
CA ASP A 368 3.65 1.26 -43.01
C ASP A 368 3.54 2.40 -42.00
N GLY A 369 4.23 3.51 -42.26
CA GLY A 369 4.17 4.70 -41.42
C GLY A 369 4.83 4.56 -40.04
N GLY A 370 5.76 3.62 -39.86
CA GLY A 370 6.51 3.37 -38.62
C GLY A 370 5.96 2.23 -37.76
N MET A 371 4.86 1.60 -38.18
CA MET A 371 4.19 0.53 -37.45
C MET A 371 5.03 -0.75 -37.38
N SER A 372 5.76 -1.12 -38.44
CA SER A 372 6.64 -2.30 -38.41
C SER A 372 7.74 -2.18 -37.36
N ARG A 373 8.31 -0.98 -37.19
CA ARG A 373 9.33 -0.70 -36.16
C ARG A 373 8.74 -0.82 -34.75
N LEU A 374 7.57 -0.24 -34.51
CA LEU A 374 6.87 -0.32 -33.21
C LEU A 374 6.48 -1.77 -32.88
N THR A 375 5.87 -2.47 -33.82
CA THR A 375 5.42 -3.86 -33.68
C THR A 375 6.60 -4.81 -33.43
N LYS A 376 7.74 -4.61 -34.10
CA LYS A 376 8.97 -5.38 -33.84
C LYS A 376 9.47 -5.21 -32.42
N ALA A 377 9.43 -4.00 -31.87
CA ALA A 377 9.84 -3.74 -30.50
C ALA A 377 8.84 -4.34 -29.48
N LEU A 378 7.54 -4.26 -29.76
CA LEU A 378 6.48 -4.87 -28.93
C LEU A 378 6.65 -6.40 -28.80
N ARG A 379 7.04 -7.10 -29.88
CA ARG A 379 7.33 -8.55 -29.84
C ARG A 379 8.39 -8.92 -28.79
N GLY A 380 9.28 -8.00 -28.42
CA GLY A 380 10.33 -8.23 -27.42
C GLY A 380 9.86 -8.21 -25.97
N VAL A 381 8.59 -7.86 -25.71
CA VAL A 381 7.98 -7.81 -24.37
C VAL A 381 6.60 -8.47 -24.31
N ALA A 382 5.95 -8.63 -25.46
CA ALA A 382 4.58 -9.13 -25.57
C ALA A 382 4.54 -10.66 -25.63
N HIS A 383 5.16 -11.32 -24.65
CA HIS A 383 5.13 -12.77 -24.47
C HIS A 383 5.05 -13.13 -22.98
N LEU A 384 4.44 -14.28 -22.67
CA LEU A 384 4.16 -14.72 -21.30
C LEU A 384 5.43 -14.78 -20.43
N ASP A 385 6.53 -15.29 -20.97
CA ASP A 385 7.80 -15.42 -20.24
C ASP A 385 8.34 -14.10 -19.71
N PHE A 386 8.08 -12.98 -20.41
CA PHE A 386 8.51 -11.65 -19.96
C PHE A 386 7.83 -11.29 -18.62
N LYS A 387 6.52 -11.54 -18.55
CA LYS A 387 5.70 -11.31 -17.36
C LYS A 387 6.08 -12.26 -16.23
N LEU A 388 6.19 -13.56 -16.51
CA LEU A 388 6.52 -14.56 -15.50
C LEU A 388 7.89 -14.30 -14.85
N LYS A 389 8.90 -13.91 -15.63
CA LYS A 389 10.23 -13.53 -15.10
C LYS A 389 10.14 -12.34 -14.14
N ARG A 390 9.33 -11.32 -14.45
CA ARG A 390 9.13 -10.17 -13.55
C ARG A 390 8.39 -10.58 -12.27
N LEU A 391 7.31 -11.34 -12.40
CA LEU A 391 6.56 -11.82 -11.23
C LEU A 391 7.44 -12.69 -10.31
N GLN A 392 8.31 -13.52 -10.88
CA GLN A 392 9.29 -14.31 -10.12
C GLN A 392 10.26 -13.41 -9.33
N GLN A 393 10.81 -12.37 -9.96
CA GLN A 393 11.68 -11.40 -9.26
C GLN A 393 10.96 -10.72 -8.10
N GLN A 394 9.72 -10.26 -8.32
CA GLN A 394 8.91 -9.62 -7.27
C GLN A 394 8.57 -10.60 -6.14
N LEU A 395 8.28 -11.86 -6.48
CA LEU A 395 8.03 -12.91 -5.49
C LEU A 395 9.27 -13.16 -4.64
N LEU A 396 10.47 -13.25 -5.23
CA LEU A 396 11.73 -13.42 -4.51
C LEU A 396 11.99 -12.23 -3.57
N GLN A 397 11.79 -11.00 -4.06
CA GLN A 397 11.92 -9.80 -3.23
C GLN A 397 10.93 -9.81 -2.06
N CYS A 398 9.67 -10.14 -2.31
CA CYS A 398 8.64 -10.24 -1.27
C CYS A 398 8.99 -11.32 -0.24
N ARG A 399 9.56 -12.45 -0.66
CA ARG A 399 10.05 -13.51 0.23
C ARG A 399 11.21 -13.04 1.12
N MET A 400 12.16 -12.30 0.57
CA MET A 400 13.27 -11.72 1.35
C MET A 400 12.77 -10.68 2.34
N GLU A 401 11.96 -9.72 1.89
CA GLU A 401 11.38 -8.67 2.76
C GLU A 401 10.53 -9.28 3.88
N THR A 402 9.68 -10.26 3.57
CA THR A 402 8.80 -10.89 4.56
C THR A 402 9.57 -11.86 5.46
N GLY A 403 10.37 -12.75 4.87
CA GLY A 403 11.08 -13.81 5.58
C GLY A 403 12.26 -13.29 6.40
N ASP A 404 13.14 -12.48 5.82
CA ASP A 404 14.37 -12.03 6.50
C ASP A 404 14.13 -10.78 7.34
N GLN A 405 13.47 -9.76 6.79
CA GLN A 405 13.36 -8.46 7.46
C GLN A 405 12.18 -8.42 8.45
N ARG A 406 11.00 -8.93 8.06
CA ARG A 406 9.80 -8.84 8.92
C ARG A 406 9.64 -10.00 9.89
N LEU A 407 9.87 -11.23 9.46
CA LEU A 407 9.75 -12.44 10.29
C LEU A 407 11.08 -12.83 10.94
N GLY A 408 12.20 -12.67 10.22
CA GLY A 408 13.53 -13.04 10.71
C GLY A 408 13.94 -12.35 12.00
N ARG A 409 13.46 -11.11 12.24
CA ARG A 409 13.63 -10.40 13.52
C ARG A 409 13.05 -11.12 14.74
N TRP A 410 12.06 -11.98 14.53
CA TRP A 410 11.42 -12.76 15.60
C TRP A 410 12.05 -14.14 15.78
N TYR A 411 12.93 -14.57 14.86
CA TYR A 411 13.53 -15.90 14.87
C TYR A 411 14.92 -15.87 15.50
N GLU A 412 15.12 -16.65 16.56
CA GLU A 412 16.42 -16.80 17.22
C GLU A 412 17.04 -18.18 16.96
N LYS A 413 18.33 -18.20 16.60
CA LYS A 413 19.13 -19.42 16.39
C LYS A 413 20.03 -19.65 17.61
N ASP A 414 19.90 -20.82 18.23
CA ASP A 414 20.38 -21.18 19.57
C ASP A 414 21.77 -20.64 20.01
N GLY A 415 21.80 -20.00 21.19
CA GLY A 415 22.70 -20.30 22.31
C GLY A 415 24.09 -19.67 22.37
N ASP A 416 25.02 -20.12 21.53
CA ASP A 416 26.45 -19.86 21.77
C ASP A 416 26.89 -18.50 21.23
N GLY A 417 27.29 -17.61 22.14
CA GLY A 417 27.81 -16.27 21.83
C GLY A 417 26.90 -15.09 22.20
N GLN A 418 25.81 -15.29 22.94
CA GLN A 418 24.88 -14.21 23.32
C GLN A 418 25.57 -13.05 24.07
N ILE A 419 26.49 -13.31 24.99
CA ILE A 419 27.22 -12.24 25.70
C ILE A 419 28.03 -11.38 24.71
N VAL A 420 28.71 -12.02 23.76
CA VAL A 420 29.50 -11.31 22.73
C VAL A 420 28.60 -10.50 21.80
N LYS A 421 27.43 -11.04 21.42
CA LYS A 421 26.42 -10.33 20.63
C LYS A 421 25.87 -9.11 21.38
N LYS A 422 25.48 -9.26 22.65
CA LYS A 422 24.99 -8.15 23.49
C LYS A 422 26.07 -7.09 23.71
N GLN A 423 27.34 -7.48 23.87
CA GLN A 423 28.47 -6.53 23.90
C GLN A 423 28.62 -5.75 22.58
N ALA A 424 28.44 -6.40 21.43
CA ALA A 424 28.48 -5.74 20.13
C ALA A 424 27.31 -4.75 19.97
N ILE A 425 26.08 -5.18 20.30
CA ILE A 425 24.87 -4.33 20.26
C ILE A 425 25.04 -3.13 21.20
N ALA A 426 25.50 -3.33 22.44
CA ALA A 426 25.78 -2.25 23.37
C ALA A 426 26.77 -1.24 22.77
N LYS A 427 27.88 -1.71 22.18
CA LYS A 427 28.85 -0.84 21.53
C LYS A 427 28.26 -0.05 20.37
N GLU A 428 27.46 -0.68 19.52
CA GLU A 428 26.79 -0.03 18.38
C GLU A 428 25.77 1.02 18.85
N LEU A 429 24.93 0.68 19.83
CA LEU A 429 23.97 1.61 20.44
C LEU A 429 24.66 2.81 21.08
N TRP A 430 25.76 2.59 21.83
CA TRP A 430 26.55 3.68 22.40
C TRP A 430 27.08 4.61 21.31
N GLN A 431 27.72 4.06 20.27
CA GLN A 431 28.31 4.85 19.20
C GLN A 431 27.26 5.61 18.40
N GLY A 432 26.17 4.95 18.00
CA GLY A 432 25.10 5.56 17.21
C GLY A 432 24.36 6.65 17.98
N LEU A 433 23.95 6.38 19.23
CA LEU A 433 23.17 7.34 20.01
C LEU A 433 24.02 8.51 20.52
N SER A 434 25.28 8.29 20.89
CA SER A 434 26.17 9.38 21.31
C SER A 434 26.51 10.34 20.16
N ALA A 435 26.61 9.84 18.92
CA ALA A 435 26.78 10.68 17.74
C ALA A 435 25.56 11.59 17.47
N CYS A 436 24.37 11.16 17.91
CA CYS A 436 23.10 11.87 17.75
C CYS A 436 22.58 12.46 19.08
N SER A 437 23.47 12.86 19.99
CA SER A 437 23.11 13.30 21.36
C SER A 437 22.07 14.42 21.43
N HIS A 438 22.05 15.33 20.45
CA HIS A 438 21.08 16.43 20.36
C HIS A 438 19.65 15.96 20.06
N SER A 439 19.48 14.80 19.44
CA SER A 439 18.19 14.22 19.05
C SER A 439 17.69 13.12 20.00
N MET A 440 18.46 12.81 21.05
CA MET A 440 18.10 11.77 22.02
C MET A 440 16.84 12.09 22.82
N GLY A 441 16.58 13.36 23.15
CA GLY A 441 15.35 13.74 23.86
C GLY A 441 14.09 13.42 23.05
N GLU A 442 14.12 13.74 21.76
CA GLU A 442 13.04 13.42 20.81
C GLU A 442 12.89 11.90 20.63
N LEU A 443 14.00 11.16 20.55
CA LEU A 443 13.99 9.70 20.52
C LEU A 443 13.28 9.12 21.76
N ILE A 444 13.65 9.57 22.96
CA ILE A 444 13.09 9.07 24.23
C ILE A 444 11.58 9.34 24.30
N GLU A 445 11.13 10.52 23.88
CA GLU A 445 9.69 10.83 23.86
C GLU A 445 8.91 9.91 22.89
N ARG A 446 9.52 9.51 21.76
CA ARG A 446 8.91 8.60 20.79
C ARG A 446 8.83 7.14 21.24
N LEU A 447 9.62 6.73 22.24
CA LEU A 447 9.53 5.40 22.84
C LEU A 447 8.23 5.22 23.64
N VAL A 448 7.55 6.30 24.00
CA VAL A 448 6.33 6.28 24.80
C VAL A 448 5.12 6.02 23.91
N LEU A 449 4.21 5.13 24.37
CA LEU A 449 2.94 4.89 23.70
C LEU A 449 2.06 6.15 23.74
N PRO A 450 1.46 6.60 22.61
CA PRO A 450 0.59 7.77 22.60
C PRO A 450 -0.59 7.66 23.58
N THR A 451 -0.91 8.75 24.30
CA THR A 451 -1.98 8.75 25.30
C THR A 451 -3.35 8.39 24.72
N GLN A 452 -3.59 8.68 23.43
CA GLN A 452 -4.83 8.34 22.73
C GLN A 452 -5.01 6.82 22.59
N GLU A 453 -3.92 6.08 22.40
CA GLU A 453 -3.96 4.63 22.21
C GLU A 453 -4.30 3.91 23.51
N LEU A 454 -3.65 4.29 24.62
CA LEU A 454 -4.01 3.82 25.97
C LEU A 454 -5.48 4.10 26.31
N ASN A 455 -5.96 5.27 25.88
CA ASN A 455 -7.35 5.69 26.05
C ASN A 455 -8.33 4.79 25.27
N ASN A 456 -7.97 4.38 24.06
CA ASN A 456 -8.79 3.50 23.22
C ASN A 456 -8.81 2.08 23.78
N ILE A 457 -7.65 1.56 24.21
CA ILE A 457 -7.53 0.26 24.86
C ILE A 457 -8.43 0.21 26.10
N TYR A 458 -8.34 1.21 26.97
CA TYR A 458 -9.16 1.29 28.19
C TYR A 458 -10.67 1.27 27.90
N LEU A 459 -11.13 2.00 26.87
CA LEU A 459 -12.54 2.00 26.48
C LEU A 459 -12.98 0.65 25.89
N SER A 460 -12.17 0.07 25.00
CA SER A 460 -12.50 -1.19 24.33
C SER A 460 -12.75 -2.35 25.31
N ILE A 461 -11.95 -2.44 26.37
CA ILE A 461 -12.08 -3.47 27.41
C ILE A 461 -13.38 -3.28 28.19
N ARG A 462 -13.74 -2.02 28.53
CA ARG A 462 -14.93 -1.72 29.32
C ARG A 462 -16.23 -1.72 28.53
N ASP A 463 -16.18 -1.65 27.20
CA ASP A 463 -17.34 -1.76 26.32
C ASP A 463 -17.68 -3.23 25.99
N LEU A 464 -16.69 -4.14 26.01
CA LEU A 464 -16.87 -5.58 25.72
C LEU A 464 -17.77 -6.31 26.75
N GLU A 465 -17.77 -5.89 28.02
CA GLU A 465 -18.55 -6.54 29.09
C GLU A 465 -19.89 -5.83 29.41
N GLN A 466 -20.21 -4.70 28.77
CA GLN A 466 -21.50 -4.02 28.94
C GLN A 466 -22.64 -4.60 28.10
N ALA A 467 -22.37 -5.63 27.28
CA ALA A 467 -23.42 -6.49 26.77
C ALA A 467 -24.06 -7.21 27.98
N PRO A 468 -25.39 -7.11 28.20
CA PRO A 468 -26.01 -7.66 29.40
C PRO A 468 -25.75 -9.16 29.47
N GLN A 469 -24.96 -9.57 30.46
CA GLN A 469 -24.83 -10.97 30.84
C GLN A 469 -26.22 -11.45 31.29
N THR A 470 -26.86 -12.23 30.44
CA THR A 470 -28.08 -12.95 30.78
C THR A 470 -27.65 -14.03 31.76
N GLU A 471 -28.22 -14.00 32.98
CA GLU A 471 -27.94 -14.97 34.02
C GLU A 471 -28.22 -16.39 33.52
N GLY A 472 -27.20 -17.26 33.61
CA GLY A 472 -27.35 -18.71 33.61
C GLY A 472 -27.33 -19.39 32.25
N GLU A 473 -26.16 -19.50 31.62
CA GLU A 473 -25.83 -20.65 30.77
C GLU A 473 -24.33 -20.95 30.87
N SER A 474 -24.02 -22.20 31.25
CA SER A 474 -22.67 -22.77 31.26
C SER A 474 -21.93 -22.49 29.95
N PRO A 475 -20.59 -22.31 29.93
CA PRO A 475 -19.87 -22.03 28.70
C PRO A 475 -20.06 -23.19 27.73
N THR A 476 -20.84 -22.97 26.69
CA THR A 476 -20.94 -23.88 25.56
C THR A 476 -19.58 -23.90 24.89
N ILE A 477 -18.95 -25.08 24.89
CA ILE A 477 -17.78 -25.37 24.07
C ILE A 477 -18.14 -24.99 22.63
N ASN A 478 -17.40 -24.02 22.08
CA ASN A 478 -17.53 -23.58 20.70
C ASN A 478 -17.40 -24.78 19.75
N ALA A 479 -18.52 -25.22 19.17
CA ALA A 479 -18.61 -26.31 18.20
C ALA A 479 -18.11 -25.92 16.79
N PHE A 480 -17.16 -24.97 16.67
CA PHE A 480 -16.58 -24.53 15.40
C PHE A 480 -15.04 -24.59 15.36
N ALA A 481 -14.40 -25.25 16.33
CA ALA A 481 -12.98 -25.61 16.26
C ALA A 481 -12.74 -27.03 15.70
N THR A 482 -13.59 -27.49 14.77
CA THR A 482 -13.31 -28.68 13.97
C THR A 482 -12.46 -28.30 12.76
N SER A 483 -11.19 -28.71 12.78
CA SER A 483 -10.27 -28.63 11.65
C SER A 483 -10.90 -29.25 10.39
N PRO A 484 -10.80 -28.61 9.21
CA PRO A 484 -11.41 -29.10 7.96
C PRO A 484 -10.61 -30.24 7.29
N PHE A 485 -9.58 -30.77 7.95
CA PHE A 485 -8.93 -32.02 7.58
C PHE A 485 -9.20 -33.05 8.67
N GLY A 486 -9.87 -34.14 8.29
CA GLY A 486 -10.36 -35.18 9.20
C GLY A 486 -9.31 -35.71 10.19
N GLY A 487 -9.80 -36.14 11.35
CA GLY A 487 -8.99 -36.71 12.43
C GLY A 487 -8.17 -37.92 11.98
N ASN A 488 -6.99 -38.05 12.58
CA ASN A 488 -6.04 -39.13 12.38
C ASN A 488 -6.68 -40.50 12.73
N PRO A 489 -6.81 -41.46 11.78
CA PRO A 489 -7.54 -42.70 11.99
C PRO A 489 -6.72 -43.84 12.65
N PHE A 490 -5.59 -43.53 13.30
CA PHE A 490 -4.68 -44.54 13.88
C PHE A 490 -4.21 -44.27 15.32
N ALA A 491 -5.00 -43.56 16.12
CA ALA A 491 -4.65 -43.28 17.52
C ALA A 491 -5.55 -44.01 18.54
N ASP A 492 -5.88 -45.28 18.29
CA ASP A 492 -6.23 -46.21 19.35
C ASP A 492 -4.95 -46.99 19.71
N ASN A 493 -4.40 -46.75 20.90
CA ASN A 493 -3.35 -47.60 21.45
C ASN A 493 -4.00 -48.67 22.35
N PRO A 494 -4.13 -49.94 21.89
CA PRO A 494 -4.97 -50.95 22.53
C PRO A 494 -4.27 -51.70 23.67
N PHE A 495 -3.29 -51.07 24.34
CA PHE A 495 -2.44 -51.73 25.35
C PHE A 495 -2.22 -50.96 26.66
N ALA A 496 -3.00 -49.92 26.97
CA ALA A 496 -2.95 -49.28 28.29
C ALA A 496 -3.98 -49.90 29.25
N SER A 497 -3.79 -51.18 29.59
CA SER A 497 -4.44 -51.81 30.75
C SER A 497 -3.52 -51.69 31.96
N ASP A 498 -3.84 -50.83 32.92
CA ASP A 498 -3.23 -50.90 34.25
C ASP A 498 -4.23 -51.57 35.23
N PRO A 499 -3.92 -52.77 35.75
CA PRO A 499 -4.91 -53.70 36.33
C PRO A 499 -5.00 -53.61 37.86
N PHE A 500 -5.23 -52.42 38.43
CA PHE A 500 -5.37 -52.26 39.89
C PHE A 500 -6.49 -51.32 40.37
N ALA A 501 -7.61 -51.24 39.65
CA ALA A 501 -8.80 -50.55 40.14
C ALA A 501 -9.80 -51.54 40.77
N THR A 502 -9.77 -51.70 42.10
CA THR A 502 -10.88 -52.24 42.90
C THR A 502 -11.69 -51.09 43.51
N THR A 503 -13.02 -51.18 43.35
CA THR A 503 -14.08 -50.35 43.93
C THR A 503 -14.30 -50.62 45.45
N PRO A 504 -15.32 -50.06 46.13
CA PRO A 504 -15.45 -48.68 46.64
C PRO A 504 -15.73 -48.65 48.17
N VAL A 505 -15.32 -47.62 48.94
CA VAL A 505 -15.85 -47.41 50.31
C VAL A 505 -15.99 -45.91 50.66
N GLU A 506 -17.11 -45.63 51.32
CA GLU A 506 -17.62 -44.38 51.84
C GLU A 506 -16.73 -43.66 52.89
N THR A 507 -16.84 -42.32 52.86
CA THR A 507 -16.73 -41.34 53.94
C THR A 507 -15.82 -41.59 55.15
N ALA A 508 -14.79 -40.74 55.30
CA ALA A 508 -14.46 -40.11 56.58
C ALA A 508 -13.65 -38.81 56.35
N VAL A 509 -14.01 -37.78 57.11
CA VAL A 509 -13.50 -36.40 57.08
C VAL A 509 -12.26 -36.29 57.97
N VAL A 510 -11.13 -35.76 57.49
CA VAL A 510 -10.17 -34.95 58.29
C VAL A 510 -9.33 -34.03 57.37
N ASP A 511 -9.15 -32.79 57.83
CA ASP A 511 -8.48 -31.61 57.26
C ASP A 511 -7.10 -31.77 56.59
N ALA A 512 -6.89 -30.95 55.55
CA ALA A 512 -5.59 -30.53 55.01
C ALA A 512 -5.64 -29.05 54.56
N PRO A 513 -4.50 -28.32 54.54
CA PRO A 513 -4.40 -26.91 54.91
C PRO A 513 -4.74 -25.92 53.79
N ALA A 514 -4.98 -24.67 54.22
CA ALA A 514 -5.28 -23.49 53.41
C ALA A 514 -4.39 -23.38 52.16
N THR A 515 -4.98 -23.61 50.99
CA THR A 515 -4.47 -23.18 49.70
C THR A 515 -4.54 -21.66 49.61
N ALA A 516 -3.39 -21.05 49.31
CA ALA A 516 -3.26 -19.65 48.95
C ALA A 516 -4.34 -19.26 47.93
N ALA A 517 -5.01 -18.14 48.20
CA ALA A 517 -6.05 -17.60 47.34
C ALA A 517 -5.48 -17.34 45.94
N ALA A 518 -6.10 -17.95 44.92
CA ALA A 518 -5.88 -17.55 43.54
C ALA A 518 -6.33 -16.09 43.36
N GLU A 519 -5.41 -15.23 42.95
CA GLU A 519 -5.68 -13.81 42.65
C GLU A 519 -6.74 -13.73 41.53
N ARG A 520 -7.82 -13.00 41.80
CA ARG A 520 -8.87 -12.72 40.81
C ARG A 520 -8.31 -11.71 39.81
N VAL A 521 -8.16 -12.11 38.54
CA VAL A 521 -7.82 -11.21 37.43
C VAL A 521 -8.91 -10.14 37.31
N GLY A 522 -8.56 -8.88 37.60
CA GLY A 522 -9.48 -7.73 37.53
C GLY A 522 -9.46 -7.03 36.16
N GLN A 523 -10.44 -6.17 35.88
CA GLN A 523 -10.52 -5.35 34.64
C GLN A 523 -9.26 -4.49 34.42
N ASP A 524 -8.65 -4.04 35.51
CA ASP A 524 -7.42 -3.25 35.47
C ASP A 524 -6.19 -4.10 35.12
N ASP A 525 -6.24 -5.43 35.33
CA ASP A 525 -5.17 -6.36 34.92
C ASP A 525 -5.19 -6.63 33.42
N ASP A 526 -6.38 -6.75 32.81
CA ASP A 526 -6.50 -6.84 31.34
C ASP A 526 -6.07 -5.54 30.68
N PHE A 527 -6.42 -4.39 31.26
CA PHE A 527 -5.89 -3.10 30.80
C PHE A 527 -4.36 -3.04 30.87
N ALA A 528 -3.76 -3.49 31.97
CA ALA A 528 -2.30 -3.57 32.11
C ALA A 528 -1.66 -4.45 31.02
N TYR A 529 -2.22 -5.64 30.80
CA TYR A 529 -1.72 -6.58 29.79
C TYR A 529 -1.82 -6.02 28.37
N GLN A 530 -2.98 -5.47 27.99
CA GLN A 530 -3.16 -4.88 26.66
C GLN A 530 -2.31 -3.62 26.46
N ALA A 531 -2.15 -2.79 27.49
CA ALA A 531 -1.28 -1.61 27.44
C ALA A 531 0.20 -2.00 27.24
N PHE A 532 0.68 -3.03 27.95
CA PHE A 532 2.04 -3.55 27.77
C PHE A 532 2.23 -4.10 26.35
N LYS A 533 1.29 -4.92 25.88
CA LYS A 533 1.30 -5.49 24.53
C LYS A 533 1.30 -4.41 23.43
N ALA A 534 0.47 -3.37 23.58
CA ALA A 534 0.42 -2.26 22.64
C ALA A 534 1.74 -1.47 22.63
N TRP A 535 2.35 -1.24 23.80
CA TRP A 535 3.65 -0.59 23.88
C TRP A 535 4.77 -1.40 23.20
N VAL A 536 4.77 -2.72 23.37
CA VAL A 536 5.70 -3.61 22.65
C VAL A 536 5.48 -3.53 21.13
N ALA A 537 4.23 -3.52 20.67
CA ALA A 537 3.90 -3.36 19.25
C ALA A 537 4.40 -2.01 18.70
N HIS A 538 4.14 -0.92 19.42
CA HIS A 538 4.62 0.43 19.11
C HIS A 538 6.14 0.47 18.92
N LEU A 539 6.92 -0.08 19.87
CA LEU A 539 8.38 -0.14 19.75
C LEU A 539 8.86 -0.90 18.50
N ARG A 540 8.14 -1.95 18.08
CA ARG A 540 8.45 -2.75 16.87
C ARG A 540 7.99 -2.10 15.56
N GLU A 541 7.15 -1.08 15.63
CA GLU A 541 6.73 -0.26 14.50
C GLU A 541 7.67 0.92 14.25
N LEU A 542 8.30 1.48 15.29
CA LEU A 542 9.22 2.61 15.19
C LEU A 542 10.27 2.44 14.06
N PRO A 543 11.00 1.32 13.91
CA PRO A 543 12.02 1.16 12.87
C PRO A 543 11.47 1.23 11.44
N GLN A 544 10.16 1.03 11.25
CA GLN A 544 9.50 1.02 9.94
C GLN A 544 9.28 2.44 9.37
N GLN A 545 9.73 3.48 10.07
CA GLN A 545 9.61 4.88 9.68
C GLN A 545 10.98 5.50 9.30
N PRO A 546 11.68 4.99 8.26
CA PRO A 546 13.10 5.31 8.00
C PRO A 546 13.34 6.78 7.65
N LEU A 547 12.36 7.45 7.04
CA LEU A 547 12.47 8.87 6.70
C LEU A 547 12.56 9.76 7.95
N GLN A 548 11.83 9.40 9.01
CA GLN A 548 11.80 10.19 10.25
C GLN A 548 13.11 10.04 11.01
N TRP A 549 13.66 8.83 11.09
CA TRP A 549 14.94 8.59 11.75
C TRP A 549 16.12 9.20 11.01
N ARG A 550 16.08 9.19 9.67
CA ARG A 550 17.09 9.87 8.85
C ARG A 550 17.14 11.38 9.12
N GLN A 551 16.01 12.02 9.42
CA GLN A 551 15.97 13.44 9.82
C GLN A 551 16.62 13.69 11.19
N LEU A 552 16.55 12.72 12.10
CA LEU A 552 17.20 12.75 13.42
C LEU A 552 18.65 12.23 13.39
N GLY A 553 19.18 11.91 12.20
CA GLY A 553 20.53 11.39 12.01
C GLY A 553 20.72 9.92 12.41
N MET A 554 19.63 9.18 12.67
CA MET A 554 19.67 7.78 13.13
C MET A 554 19.28 6.82 12.01
N SER A 555 19.83 5.59 12.03
CA SER A 555 19.43 4.52 11.10
C SER A 555 18.25 3.72 11.66
N SER A 556 17.41 3.16 10.79
CA SER A 556 16.32 2.27 11.20
C SER A 556 16.83 1.01 11.92
N GLU A 557 18.03 0.54 11.57
CA GLU A 557 18.69 -0.58 12.21
C GLU A 557 19.08 -0.29 13.66
N LEU A 558 19.63 0.91 13.94
CA LEU A 558 19.96 1.37 15.29
C LEU A 558 18.71 1.41 16.18
N ILE A 559 17.60 1.94 15.64
CA ILE A 559 16.32 2.00 16.36
C ILE A 559 15.74 0.61 16.59
N ASN A 560 15.86 -0.29 15.62
CA ASN A 560 15.42 -1.67 15.78
C ASN A 560 16.17 -2.37 16.92
N GLN A 561 17.51 -2.22 16.97
CA GLN A 561 18.31 -2.76 18.06
C GLN A 561 17.88 -2.19 19.42
N LEU A 562 17.67 -0.87 19.51
CA LEU A 562 17.22 -0.22 20.73
C LEU A 562 15.86 -0.77 21.18
N SER A 563 14.88 -0.83 20.28
CA SER A 563 13.53 -1.34 20.57
C SER A 563 13.56 -2.77 21.10
N GLU A 564 14.29 -3.68 20.47
CA GLU A 564 14.36 -5.08 20.91
C GLU A 564 15.05 -5.25 22.27
N GLU A 565 16.07 -4.45 22.57
CA GLU A 565 16.71 -4.46 23.88
C GLU A 565 15.82 -3.89 24.99
N LEU A 566 15.03 -2.85 24.69
CA LEU A 566 14.05 -2.30 25.62
C LEU A 566 12.93 -3.29 25.91
N ILE A 567 12.42 -3.98 24.88
CA ILE A 567 11.41 -5.04 25.06
C ILE A 567 11.98 -6.17 25.92
N THR A 568 13.20 -6.64 25.60
CA THR A 568 13.89 -7.65 26.41
C THR A 568 14.01 -7.23 27.88
N ALA A 569 14.43 -5.97 28.10
CA ALA A 569 14.58 -5.42 29.45
C ALA A 569 13.24 -5.33 30.19
N ALA A 570 12.18 -4.87 29.51
CA ALA A 570 10.87 -4.72 30.12
C ALA A 570 10.26 -6.07 30.52
N THR A 571 10.46 -7.11 29.70
CA THR A 571 10.06 -8.48 30.03
C THR A 571 10.91 -9.06 31.18
N ARG A 572 12.24 -8.83 31.17
CA ARG A 572 13.16 -9.29 32.22
C ARG A 572 12.86 -8.66 33.58
N LEU A 573 12.49 -7.38 33.59
CA LEU A 573 12.20 -6.59 34.79
C LEU A 573 10.71 -6.58 35.17
N ASP A 574 9.88 -7.38 34.49
CA ASP A 574 8.44 -7.54 34.75
C ASP A 574 7.67 -6.20 34.77
N LEU A 575 7.81 -5.41 33.69
CA LEU A 575 7.07 -4.17 33.52
C LEU A 575 5.55 -4.39 33.49
N GLU A 576 5.10 -5.52 32.94
CA GLU A 576 3.68 -5.90 32.95
C GLU A 576 3.16 -6.09 34.38
N GLY A 577 3.89 -6.83 35.22
CA GLY A 577 3.58 -6.95 36.65
C GLY A 577 3.58 -5.59 37.33
N THR A 578 4.55 -4.72 37.02
CA THR A 578 4.60 -3.35 37.57
C THR A 578 3.37 -2.52 37.18
N LEU A 579 2.90 -2.65 35.93
CA LEU A 579 1.67 -2.01 35.45
C LEU A 579 0.44 -2.52 36.21
N LYS A 580 0.30 -3.84 36.37
CA LYS A 580 -0.80 -4.45 37.16
C LYS A 580 -0.85 -3.89 38.58
N HIS A 581 0.30 -3.86 39.26
CA HIS A 581 0.40 -3.31 40.61
C HIS A 581 0.09 -1.81 40.67
N ALA A 582 0.50 -1.02 39.68
CA ALA A 582 0.24 0.43 39.63
C ALA A 582 -1.26 0.74 39.42
N LEU A 583 -1.98 -0.14 38.75
CA LEU A 583 -3.41 0.01 38.42
C LEU A 583 -4.34 -0.60 39.49
N ALA A 584 -3.86 -1.55 40.29
CA ALA A 584 -4.64 -2.28 41.28
C ALA A 584 -5.19 -1.43 42.46
N GLY A 585 -6.38 -1.82 42.94
CA GLY A 585 -6.94 -1.39 44.23
C GLY A 585 -7.51 0.04 44.29
N GLN A 586 -7.97 0.60 43.17
CA GLN A 586 -8.30 2.04 43.07
C GLN A 586 -9.78 2.37 42.82
N GLU A 587 -10.68 1.41 42.97
CA GLU A 587 -12.13 1.67 42.91
C GLU A 587 -12.60 2.41 44.16
N GLN A 588 -12.44 3.74 44.18
CA GLN A 588 -13.07 4.60 45.17
C GLN A 588 -14.54 4.85 44.75
N ALA A 589 -15.46 4.66 45.69
CA ALA A 589 -16.92 4.67 45.46
C ALA A 589 -17.49 6.00 44.92
N GLU A 590 -16.72 7.09 44.87
CA GLU A 590 -17.20 8.44 44.50
C GLU A 590 -16.57 9.02 43.20
N THR A 591 -15.77 8.26 42.46
CA THR A 591 -15.12 8.77 41.24
C THR A 591 -15.97 8.62 39.98
N THR A 592 -16.23 9.71 39.25
CA THR A 592 -16.89 9.64 37.93
C THR A 592 -16.09 8.80 36.92
N ARG A 593 -16.76 8.08 36.01
CA ARG A 593 -16.13 7.26 34.96
C ARG A 593 -15.03 7.98 34.16
N VAL A 594 -15.26 9.25 33.81
CA VAL A 594 -14.30 10.08 33.08
C VAL A 594 -13.02 10.31 33.90
N HIS A 595 -13.15 10.57 35.20
CA HIS A 595 -12.02 10.75 36.10
C HIS A 595 -11.27 9.44 36.36
N MET A 596 -11.98 8.30 36.45
CA MET A 596 -11.33 6.99 36.56
C MET A 596 -10.50 6.66 35.31
N ARG A 597 -11.06 6.86 34.11
CA ARG A 597 -10.32 6.70 32.85
C ARG A 597 -9.06 7.54 32.82
N ALA A 598 -9.18 8.85 33.09
CA ALA A 598 -8.04 9.74 33.08
C ALA A 598 -6.95 9.30 34.08
N ARG A 599 -7.35 8.83 35.27
CA ARG A 599 -6.42 8.32 36.29
C ARG A 599 -5.71 7.04 35.84
N GLN A 600 -6.44 6.03 35.36
CA GLN A 600 -5.84 4.75 34.97
C GLN A 600 -4.94 4.90 33.75
N VAL A 601 -5.36 5.69 32.75
CA VAL A 601 -4.53 6.00 31.58
C VAL A 601 -3.26 6.76 31.97
N LEU A 602 -3.38 7.76 32.84
CA LEU A 602 -2.21 8.50 33.33
C LEU A 602 -1.24 7.60 34.11
N ARG A 603 -1.75 6.69 34.95
CA ARG A 603 -0.92 5.74 35.71
C ARG A 603 -0.17 4.78 34.80
N ALA A 604 -0.85 4.18 33.83
CA ALA A 604 -0.22 3.32 32.83
C ALA A 604 0.87 4.08 32.08
N GLN A 605 0.56 5.32 31.65
CA GLN A 605 1.51 6.18 30.95
C GLN A 605 2.73 6.52 31.80
N LEU A 606 2.55 6.93 33.06
CA LEU A 606 3.65 7.27 33.97
C LEU A 606 4.53 6.04 34.26
N THR A 607 3.92 4.87 34.44
CA THR A 607 4.66 3.62 34.70
C THR A 607 5.57 3.27 33.51
N ILE A 608 5.06 3.36 32.28
CA ILE A 608 5.85 3.13 31.05
C ILE A 608 6.93 4.22 30.90
N ARG A 609 6.59 5.49 31.13
CA ARG A 609 7.56 6.61 31.06
C ARG A 609 8.68 6.46 32.07
N ASP A 610 8.37 6.07 33.31
CA ASP A 610 9.37 5.85 34.36
C ASP A 610 10.30 4.70 34.01
N PHE A 611 9.78 3.63 33.42
CA PHE A 611 10.62 2.54 32.90
C PHE A 611 11.58 3.04 31.81
N ILE A 612 11.09 3.78 30.81
CA ILE A 612 11.93 4.32 29.72
C ILE A 612 12.98 5.30 30.26
N ALA A 613 12.60 6.13 31.23
CA ALA A 613 13.46 7.18 31.75
C ALA A 613 14.58 6.65 32.68
N TRP A 614 14.33 5.54 33.38
CA TRP A 614 15.18 5.11 34.49
C TRP A 614 15.55 3.63 34.49
N PHE A 615 14.95 2.81 33.63
CA PHE A 615 15.14 1.35 33.53
C PHE A 615 14.95 0.60 34.86
N GLY A 616 14.12 1.15 35.76
CA GLY A 616 13.89 0.59 37.10
C GLY A 616 15.02 0.84 38.12
N TYR A 617 16.11 1.53 37.77
CA TYR A 617 17.23 1.74 38.70
C TYR A 617 16.88 2.61 39.91
N LEU A 618 15.83 3.44 39.84
CA LEU A 618 15.40 4.29 40.97
C LEU A 618 14.81 3.52 42.15
N THR A 619 14.36 2.27 41.95
CA THR A 619 13.80 1.42 43.01
C THR A 619 14.83 0.47 43.61
N LEU A 620 16.04 0.41 43.04
CA LEU A 620 17.09 -0.50 43.47
C LEU A 620 17.97 0.11 44.59
N PRO A 621 18.50 -0.73 45.49
CA PRO A 621 19.56 -0.33 46.43
C PRO A 621 20.80 0.24 45.71
N ALA A 622 21.48 1.21 46.33
CA ALA A 622 22.58 1.97 45.71
C ALA A 622 23.77 1.11 45.25
N ASP A 623 24.00 -0.04 45.89
CA ASP A 623 25.00 -1.04 45.52
C ASP A 623 24.69 -1.74 44.19
N LYS A 624 23.40 -1.87 43.84
CA LYS A 624 22.92 -2.52 42.61
C LYS A 624 22.74 -1.56 41.44
N VAL A 625 22.82 -0.25 41.66
CA VAL A 625 22.78 0.75 40.60
C VAL A 625 24.14 0.77 39.88
N PRO A 626 24.21 0.76 38.53
CA PRO A 626 25.47 0.80 37.81
C PRO A 626 26.14 2.17 37.92
N ASN A 627 27.44 2.20 37.65
CA ASN A 627 28.19 3.46 37.55
C ASN A 627 28.00 4.06 36.15
N SER A 628 27.94 5.39 36.07
CA SER A 628 27.97 6.12 34.81
C SER A 628 29.31 5.93 34.11
N TYR A 629 29.32 5.84 32.79
CA TYR A 629 30.54 5.84 31.99
C TYR A 629 31.05 7.26 31.72
N VAL A 630 30.24 8.28 32.02
CA VAL A 630 30.51 9.69 31.74
C VAL A 630 30.72 10.46 33.07
N GLY A 631 31.45 11.57 33.02
CA GLY A 631 31.70 12.42 34.18
C GLY A 631 32.55 11.75 35.25
N GLU A 632 32.19 11.95 36.52
CA GLU A 632 32.90 11.42 37.69
C GLU A 632 32.71 9.90 37.90
N LYS A 633 31.94 9.23 37.03
CA LYS A 633 31.63 7.79 37.10
C LYS A 633 30.95 7.37 38.42
N ASN A 634 30.19 8.29 39.00
CA ASN A 634 29.27 8.01 40.11
C ASN A 634 28.11 7.11 39.64
N LYS A 635 27.27 6.66 40.57
CA LYS A 635 26.05 5.90 40.24
C LYS A 635 25.15 6.69 39.29
N VAL A 636 24.57 6.01 38.29
CA VAL A 636 23.63 6.66 37.35
C VAL A 636 22.43 7.23 38.11
N PHE A 637 21.91 8.36 37.65
CA PHE A 637 20.72 9.02 38.21
C PHE A 637 20.85 9.38 39.69
N LEU A 638 22.09 9.67 40.14
CA LEU A 638 22.36 10.04 41.52
C LEU A 638 21.46 11.21 41.95
N ARG A 639 20.62 10.99 42.97
CA ARG A 639 19.79 12.05 43.54
C ARG A 639 20.70 13.09 44.20
N GLN A 640 20.44 14.37 43.93
CA GLN A 640 21.11 15.45 44.64
C GLN A 640 20.91 15.29 46.15
N LYS A 641 21.97 15.51 46.93
CA LYS A 641 21.95 15.38 48.38
C LYS A 641 20.80 16.23 48.95
N GLN A 642 19.89 15.60 49.68
CA GLN A 642 18.86 16.34 50.41
C GLN A 642 19.56 17.22 51.44
N LEU A 643 19.37 18.53 51.31
CA LEU A 643 19.90 19.51 52.25
C LEU A 643 19.11 19.38 53.56
N ALA A 644 19.80 19.47 54.70
CA ALA A 644 19.13 19.68 55.97
C ALA A 644 18.45 21.07 55.96
N ASN A 645 17.39 21.25 56.77
CA ASN A 645 16.55 22.46 56.76
C ASN A 645 17.31 23.79 56.92
N ASP A 646 18.54 23.77 57.45
CA ASP A 646 19.38 24.96 57.68
C ASP A 646 20.66 25.02 56.82
N GLU A 647 20.84 24.09 55.86
CA GLU A 647 22.06 24.00 55.03
C GLU A 647 21.86 24.70 53.68
N LEU A 648 22.72 25.66 53.34
CA LEU A 648 22.70 26.33 52.05
C LEU A 648 23.30 25.43 50.95
N PRO A 649 22.69 25.36 49.74
CA PRO A 649 23.24 24.59 48.63
C PRO A 649 24.62 25.13 48.24
N GLN A 650 25.65 24.27 48.32
CA GLN A 650 26.97 24.58 47.78
C GLN A 650 26.94 24.40 46.27
N LEU A 651 26.98 25.51 45.53
CA LEU A 651 27.03 25.49 44.07
C LEU A 651 28.47 25.21 43.60
N ALA A 652 28.59 24.34 42.61
CA ALA A 652 29.87 24.10 41.94
C ALA A 652 30.36 25.38 41.23
N THR A 653 31.68 25.50 41.10
CA THR A 653 32.34 26.62 40.41
C THR A 653 31.97 26.72 38.92
N VAL A 654 31.50 25.62 38.33
CA VAL A 654 30.95 25.56 36.97
C VAL A 654 29.48 25.13 37.06
N ALA A 655 28.61 25.83 36.35
CA ALA A 655 27.19 25.49 36.29
C ALA A 655 27.03 24.06 35.75
N PRO A 656 26.37 23.15 36.49
CA PRO A 656 26.13 21.80 36.01
C PRO A 656 25.19 21.86 34.79
N GLN A 657 25.39 20.97 33.83
CA GLN A 657 24.47 20.78 32.72
C GLN A 657 23.65 19.50 32.95
N PRO A 658 22.57 19.58 33.75
CA PRO A 658 21.84 18.38 34.19
C PRO A 658 21.27 17.56 33.03
N GLY A 659 20.89 18.21 31.91
CA GLY A 659 20.43 17.49 30.72
C GLY A 659 21.51 16.61 30.09
N VAL A 660 22.75 17.11 29.98
CA VAL A 660 23.89 16.35 29.43
C VAL A 660 24.28 15.22 30.39
N SER A 661 24.30 15.50 31.70
CA SER A 661 24.53 14.47 32.72
C SER A 661 23.46 13.37 32.67
N TYR A 662 22.18 13.74 32.55
CA TYR A 662 21.08 12.78 32.43
C TYR A 662 21.22 11.90 31.19
N LEU A 663 21.50 12.48 30.01
CA LEU A 663 21.68 11.70 28.78
C LEU A 663 22.89 10.76 28.85
N GLY A 664 23.99 11.21 29.47
CA GLY A 664 25.16 10.37 29.73
C GLY A 664 24.86 9.20 30.67
N ASP A 665 24.10 9.47 31.74
CA ASP A 665 23.63 8.44 32.67
C ASP A 665 22.65 7.48 32.01
N TRP A 666 21.72 7.99 31.18
CA TRP A 666 20.74 7.19 30.44
C TRP A 666 21.43 6.23 29.46
N LEU A 667 22.43 6.69 28.70
CA LEU A 667 23.24 5.81 27.85
C LEU A 667 24.00 4.76 28.66
N SER A 668 24.59 5.16 29.79
CA SER A 668 25.35 4.24 30.64
C SER A 668 24.46 3.16 31.27
N ALA A 669 23.26 3.56 31.68
CA ALA A 669 22.24 2.67 32.19
C ALA A 669 21.76 1.70 31.09
N LEU A 670 21.47 2.20 29.88
CA LEU A 670 21.10 1.37 28.73
C LEU A 670 22.16 0.31 28.43
N MET A 671 23.45 0.66 28.45
CA MET A 671 24.53 -0.31 28.22
C MET A 671 24.52 -1.44 29.25
N SER A 672 24.31 -1.09 30.52
CA SER A 672 24.21 -2.08 31.61
C SER A 672 23.00 -2.99 31.41
N VAL A 673 21.86 -2.41 31.05
CA VAL A 673 20.62 -3.15 30.74
C VAL A 673 20.82 -4.13 29.58
N VAL A 674 21.45 -3.71 28.48
CA VAL A 674 21.72 -4.56 27.30
C VAL A 674 22.63 -5.73 27.65
N LEU A 675 23.65 -5.50 28.48
CA LEU A 675 24.55 -6.57 28.93
C LEU A 675 23.82 -7.55 29.86
N ASP A 676 23.00 -7.05 30.78
CA ASP A 676 22.20 -7.88 31.68
C ASP A 676 21.08 -8.63 30.95
N ASN A 677 20.72 -8.22 29.74
CA ASN A 677 19.82 -8.95 28.86
C ASN A 677 20.48 -10.21 28.25
N ALA A 678 21.77 -10.46 28.44
CA ALA A 678 22.38 -11.71 28.00
C ALA A 678 21.71 -12.91 28.67
N GLY A 679 21.32 -13.93 27.90
CA GLY A 679 20.54 -15.07 28.41
C GLY A 679 19.03 -14.81 28.51
N HIS A 680 18.58 -13.57 28.27
CA HIS A 680 17.18 -13.20 28.19
C HIS A 680 16.87 -12.72 26.77
N SER A 681 15.83 -13.25 26.16
CA SER A 681 15.36 -12.77 24.86
C SER A 681 14.03 -12.03 25.04
N ALA A 682 13.81 -11.00 24.22
CA ALA A 682 12.49 -10.34 24.05
C ALA A 682 11.37 -11.33 23.69
N THR A 683 11.74 -12.54 23.25
CA THR A 683 10.85 -13.65 22.92
C THR A 683 10.41 -14.42 24.16
N ARG A 684 9.60 -13.78 25.02
CA ARG A 684 8.60 -14.51 25.82
C ARG A 684 7.20 -14.49 25.21
N ASP A 685 6.95 -13.65 24.19
CA ASP A 685 5.68 -13.66 23.44
C ASP A 685 5.51 -14.93 22.59
N ILE A 686 6.63 -15.55 22.17
CA ILE A 686 6.63 -16.81 21.43
C ILE A 686 7.39 -17.88 22.21
N SER A 687 6.73 -19.01 22.45
CA SER A 687 7.33 -20.17 23.09
C SER A 687 8.48 -20.72 22.23
N PHE A 688 9.37 -21.52 22.84
CA PHE A 688 10.41 -22.23 22.10
C PHE A 688 9.85 -23.05 20.92
N GLU A 689 8.67 -23.65 21.12
CA GLU A 689 7.95 -24.37 20.07
C GLU A 689 7.50 -23.44 18.93
N GLN A 690 6.96 -22.25 19.27
CA GLN A 690 6.57 -21.23 18.29
C GLN A 690 7.78 -20.64 17.55
N ASN A 691 8.92 -20.42 18.22
CA ASN A 691 10.17 -19.99 17.56
C ASN A 691 10.68 -21.07 16.57
N ARG A 692 10.57 -22.35 16.95
CA ARG A 692 10.91 -23.46 16.05
C ARG A 692 9.96 -23.52 14.85
N GLN A 693 8.65 -23.35 15.06
CA GLN A 693 7.65 -23.27 13.98
C GLN A 693 7.90 -22.06 13.07
N LEU A 694 8.23 -20.91 13.63
CA LEU A 694 8.60 -19.71 12.88
C LEU A 694 9.83 -19.97 12.00
N GLY A 695 10.86 -20.63 12.54
CA GLY A 695 12.02 -21.07 11.76
C GLY A 695 11.65 -21.96 10.58
N GLN A 696 10.67 -22.86 10.75
CA GLN A 696 10.13 -23.68 9.65
C GLN A 696 9.41 -22.84 8.60
N ILE A 697 8.56 -21.88 9.02
CA ILE A 697 7.83 -20.98 8.12
C ILE A 697 8.83 -20.14 7.30
N ILE A 698 9.83 -19.54 7.94
CA ILE A 698 10.88 -18.76 7.26
C ILE A 698 11.65 -19.65 6.28
N SER A 699 11.97 -20.88 6.67
CA SER A 699 12.63 -21.84 5.77
C SER A 699 11.75 -22.19 4.57
N GLN A 700 10.45 -22.40 4.74
CA GLN A 700 9.51 -22.69 3.65
C GLN A 700 9.35 -21.49 2.71
N LEU A 701 9.26 -20.27 3.25
CA LEU A 701 9.21 -19.04 2.45
C LEU A 701 10.47 -18.87 1.58
N LYS A 702 11.62 -19.35 2.06
CA LYS A 702 12.90 -19.32 1.36
C LYS A 702 13.08 -20.45 0.36
N GLN A 703 12.43 -21.59 0.55
CA GLN A 703 12.49 -22.68 -0.42
C GLN A 703 11.86 -22.22 -1.74
N GLU A 704 12.63 -22.24 -2.82
CA GLU A 704 12.08 -22.15 -4.16
C GLU A 704 11.11 -23.32 -4.31
N ASN A 705 9.82 -23.01 -4.53
CA ASN A 705 8.93 -24.04 -5.01
C ASN A 705 9.45 -24.39 -6.39
N MET A 706 9.96 -25.61 -6.54
CA MET A 706 10.24 -26.20 -7.85
C MET A 706 8.97 -26.02 -8.70
N PRO A 707 9.10 -25.64 -9.97
CA PRO A 707 7.95 -25.35 -10.82
C PRO A 707 7.00 -26.56 -10.84
N CYS A 708 5.71 -26.29 -10.60
CA CYS A 708 4.62 -27.23 -10.89
C CYS A 708 4.47 -27.43 -12.39
#